data_AF-A0A2V8QRY0-F1
#
_entry.id   AF-A0A2V8QRY0-F1
#
_cell.length_a   1.000
_cell.length_b   1.000
_cell.length_c   1.000
_cell.angle_alpha   90.00
_cell.angle_beta   90.00
_cell.angle_gamma   90.00
#
_symmetry.space_group_name_H-M   'P 1'
#
loop_
_entity.id
_entity.type
_entity.pdbx_description
1 polymer ?
#
loop_
_entity_poly.entity_id
_entity_poly.type
_entity_poly.pdbx_seq_one_letter_code
_entity_poly.pdbx_strand_id
1 'polypeptide(L)'
;YNLRVYANYLDPKKGLMSADSWTLIAIYMRNLFLNWCVFIPAIMAFLLLPRLWVAIVKTPYLDAHTFALIGFISGVIALSYISLGLPSSKVKALNRNDSWFVVFGLVPLVAMAMSLTAYWSHIHEEAEVPTPWDFIVFGAEMAIVPVILTVIAHFLATRAERAEALTKGQAGLLARKFGYNLVALGLIGIAFAVSSYLVATIVRAQTFRPPLNMTGAHSLLYASLAVPAFLIILSGAGTLIAGFTSYFTDVDDQEWWARVGAWILIVSIGWSLFHLLVLFGPLLFVEVQQLIVNQTWTWASLKGLITAAVGIGSGAISLLGGYSSKSPAHGSEEQGEDASPSFISAALLPVSAAIFFAFIILVLAQVTNLLLAVGWKALVLNLTNPVEFANNTPGRAVVLMALVLIALGALLGRMINTNKFSLHYFWRNRMMRAYLGASRDPDERAKTRNKFTDFDNKDNLRMFQLKQKPMHMVNVTLNLAGGDKLAWQDRRAESFTMSPLHCGSYWLGYRDSKDYALNRDNEGISLATAVALSGAAASPNMGYMMTSPIVRFIMTLFNIRLGFWLGNPGPDGDATYNLDSPRESVRPIVEEALGRTDDKNPYVYLSDGGHFENFGLYEMVLRRCRFIVISDASTDTGYAYESLAMAIRQIRVDFGVPIDMSVMKFGNHPCPDHNYCALGLI
;
A
#
# COMPACT_ATOMS: atom_id res chain seq x y z
N TYR A 1 1.70 -8.53 -45.37
CA TYR A 1 2.38 -7.37 -44.75
C TYR A 1 3.71 -7.84 -44.17
N ASN A 2 4.82 -7.12 -44.38
CA ASN A 2 6.11 -7.47 -43.76
C ASN A 2 6.10 -7.07 -42.27
N LEU A 3 6.42 -8.00 -41.35
CA LEU A 3 6.60 -7.72 -39.91
C LEU A 3 7.56 -6.53 -39.66
N ARG A 4 8.51 -6.29 -40.59
CA ARG A 4 9.40 -5.12 -40.60
C ARG A 4 8.69 -3.77 -40.59
N VAL A 5 7.49 -3.64 -41.18
CA VAL A 5 6.75 -2.37 -41.25
C VAL A 5 6.28 -1.90 -39.88
N TYR A 6 6.04 -2.83 -38.95
CA TYR A 6 5.66 -2.55 -37.57
C TYR A 6 6.77 -2.92 -36.58
N ALA A 7 8.04 -2.96 -37.02
CA ALA A 7 9.17 -3.24 -36.12
C ALA A 7 9.23 -2.26 -34.94
N ASN A 8 8.77 -1.01 -35.14
CA ASN A 8 8.39 -0.12 -34.05
C ASN A 8 6.86 -0.14 -33.87
N TYR A 9 6.38 -1.15 -33.16
CA TYR A 9 4.94 -1.40 -33.04
C TYR A 9 4.23 -0.37 -32.15
N LEU A 10 4.95 0.27 -31.22
CA LEU A 10 4.44 1.36 -30.37
C LEU A 10 4.18 2.63 -31.17
N ASP A 11 5.16 3.02 -31.99
CA ASP A 11 5.09 4.21 -32.85
C ASP A 11 5.71 3.92 -34.24
N PRO A 12 4.89 3.48 -35.22
CA PRO A 12 5.37 3.11 -36.55
C PRO A 12 5.98 4.27 -37.33
N LYS A 13 5.58 5.52 -37.03
CA LYS A 13 6.06 6.73 -37.69
C LYS A 13 6.58 7.70 -36.65
N LYS A 14 7.87 7.59 -36.30
CA LYS A 14 8.51 8.54 -35.39
C LYS A 14 8.60 9.94 -36.02
N GLY A 15 8.19 10.95 -35.27
CA GLY A 15 8.42 12.35 -35.63
C GLY A 15 7.66 13.30 -34.72
N LEU A 16 8.23 14.47 -34.42
CA LEU A 16 7.60 15.52 -33.60
C LEU A 16 6.24 15.99 -34.15
N MET A 17 5.97 15.79 -35.44
CA MET A 17 4.70 16.13 -36.11
C MET A 17 3.93 14.88 -36.57
N SER A 18 4.30 13.68 -36.10
CA SER A 18 3.59 12.45 -36.48
C SER A 18 2.30 12.30 -35.67
N ALA A 19 1.23 11.92 -36.36
CA ALA A 19 -0.04 11.67 -35.70
C ALA A 19 0.05 10.51 -34.68
N ASP A 20 0.94 9.53 -34.88
CA ASP A 20 1.09 8.38 -33.99
C ASP A 20 1.72 8.76 -32.64
N SER A 21 2.79 9.57 -32.63
CA SER A 21 3.42 10.05 -31.39
C SER A 21 2.45 10.90 -30.56
N TRP A 22 1.73 11.82 -31.20
CA TRP A 22 0.72 12.65 -30.53
C TRP A 22 -0.51 11.86 -30.09
N THR A 23 -0.88 10.79 -30.80
CA THR A 23 -1.96 9.88 -30.36
C THR A 23 -1.59 9.18 -29.06
N LEU A 24 -0.34 8.72 -28.90
CA LEU A 24 0.13 8.14 -27.64
C LEU A 24 0.05 9.16 -26.49
N ILE A 25 0.59 10.37 -26.70
CA ILE A 25 0.54 11.44 -25.70
C ILE A 25 -0.91 11.75 -25.32
N ALA A 26 -1.80 11.91 -26.30
CA ALA A 26 -3.21 12.20 -26.06
C ALA A 26 -3.92 11.06 -25.30
N ILE A 27 -3.65 9.80 -25.65
CA ILE A 27 -4.21 8.64 -24.93
C ILE A 27 -3.72 8.62 -23.49
N TYR A 28 -2.41 8.79 -23.27
CA TYR A 28 -1.84 8.81 -21.93
C TYR A 28 -2.41 9.96 -21.08
N MET A 29 -2.40 11.19 -21.60
CA MET A 29 -2.93 12.36 -20.88
C MET A 29 -4.42 12.21 -20.56
N ARG A 30 -5.24 11.75 -21.52
CA ARG A 30 -6.66 11.49 -21.28
C ARG A 30 -6.87 10.44 -20.19
N ASN A 31 -6.15 9.32 -20.28
CA ASN A 31 -6.26 8.22 -19.34
C ASN A 31 -5.81 8.64 -17.93
N LEU A 32 -4.69 9.35 -17.84
CA LEU A 32 -4.16 9.90 -16.60
C LEU A 32 -5.17 10.85 -15.95
N PHE A 33 -5.70 11.80 -16.72
CA PHE A 33 -6.71 12.74 -16.24
C PHE A 33 -7.96 12.03 -15.70
N LEU A 34 -8.50 11.06 -16.43
CA LEU A 34 -9.69 10.32 -15.98
C LEU A 34 -9.43 9.51 -14.71
N ASN A 35 -8.27 8.87 -14.57
CA ASN A 35 -7.91 8.18 -13.34
C ASN A 35 -7.70 9.16 -12.18
N TRP A 36 -7.09 10.32 -12.42
CA TRP A 36 -6.95 11.40 -11.45
C TRP A 36 -8.30 11.95 -10.97
N CYS A 37 -9.30 12.06 -11.85
CA CYS A 37 -10.65 12.45 -11.47
C CYS A 37 -11.28 11.49 -10.43
N VAL A 38 -10.88 10.22 -10.41
CA VAL A 38 -11.34 9.24 -9.41
C VAL A 38 -10.48 9.30 -8.15
N PHE A 39 -9.16 9.28 -8.31
CA PHE A 39 -8.21 9.03 -7.22
C PHE A 39 -7.84 10.29 -6.41
N ILE A 40 -7.64 11.43 -7.08
CA ILE A 40 -7.26 12.68 -6.40
C ILE A 40 -8.31 13.10 -5.36
N PRO A 41 -9.63 13.06 -5.64
CA PRO A 41 -10.63 13.38 -4.63
C PRO A 41 -10.54 12.50 -3.39
N ALA A 42 -10.31 11.19 -3.56
CA ALA A 42 -10.17 10.27 -2.43
C ALA A 42 -8.93 10.59 -1.56
N ILE A 43 -7.78 10.87 -2.19
CA ILE A 43 -6.58 11.33 -1.46
C ILE A 43 -6.87 12.64 -0.74
N MET A 44 -7.44 13.62 -1.43
CA MET A 44 -7.74 14.93 -0.85
C MET A 44 -8.68 14.83 0.34
N ALA A 45 -9.69 13.94 0.30
CA ALA A 45 -10.55 13.68 1.45
C ALA A 45 -9.75 13.14 2.66
N PHE A 46 -8.78 12.25 2.43
CA PHE A 46 -7.88 11.79 3.47
C PHE A 46 -6.98 12.90 4.02
N LEU A 47 -6.47 13.80 3.15
CA LEU A 47 -5.67 14.97 3.55
C LEU A 47 -6.46 16.00 4.36
N LEU A 48 -7.80 15.90 4.45
CA LEU A 48 -8.61 16.77 5.31
C LEU A 48 -8.62 16.33 6.78
N LEU A 49 -8.18 15.10 7.11
CA LEU A 49 -8.20 14.59 8.49
C LEU A 49 -7.40 15.46 9.48
N PRO A 50 -6.18 15.94 9.18
CA PRO A 50 -5.44 16.83 10.08
C PRO A 50 -6.17 18.15 10.34
N ARG A 51 -6.90 18.67 9.34
CA ARG A 51 -7.70 19.89 9.48
C ARG A 51 -8.93 19.66 10.34
N LEU A 52 -9.60 18.52 10.16
CA LEU A 52 -10.71 18.12 11.01
C LEU A 52 -10.26 17.98 12.46
N TRP A 53 -9.08 17.39 12.67
CA TRP A 53 -8.49 17.26 14.00
C TRP A 53 -8.20 18.63 14.65
N VAL A 54 -7.58 19.57 13.92
CA VAL A 54 -7.40 20.95 14.39
C VAL A 54 -8.74 21.59 14.77
N ALA A 55 -9.78 21.42 13.95
CA ALA A 55 -11.11 21.97 14.24
C ALA A 55 -11.73 21.38 15.52
N ILE A 56 -11.55 20.07 15.76
CA ILE A 56 -12.02 19.37 16.97
C ILE A 56 -11.28 19.90 18.20
N VAL A 57 -9.96 20.04 18.16
CA VAL A 57 -9.15 20.52 19.29
C VAL A 57 -9.49 21.96 19.68
N LYS A 58 -9.88 22.79 18.70
CA LYS A 58 -10.12 24.22 18.90
C LYS A 58 -11.57 24.59 19.23
N THR A 59 -12.52 23.81 18.75
CA THR A 59 -13.94 24.16 18.84
C THR A 59 -14.62 23.20 19.81
N PRO A 60 -15.29 23.70 20.86
CA PRO A 60 -16.03 22.87 21.83
C PRO A 60 -17.29 22.29 21.18
N TYR A 61 -17.13 21.33 20.27
CA TYR A 61 -18.24 20.58 19.70
C TYR A 61 -18.86 19.63 20.72
N LEU A 62 -18.06 19.15 21.66
CA LEU A 62 -18.44 18.32 22.80
C LEU A 62 -17.90 18.99 24.08
N ASP A 63 -18.58 18.73 25.19
CA ASP A 63 -18.11 19.13 26.51
C ASP A 63 -16.79 18.41 26.88
N ALA A 64 -15.92 19.07 27.63
CA ALA A 64 -14.61 18.53 28.02
C ALA A 64 -14.75 17.16 28.72
N HIS A 65 -15.71 17.02 29.64
CA HIS A 65 -15.91 15.76 30.35
C HIS A 65 -16.42 14.63 29.44
N THR A 66 -17.09 14.98 28.33
CA THR A 66 -17.49 13.98 27.32
C THR A 66 -16.26 13.40 26.63
N PHE A 67 -15.26 14.23 26.30
CA PHE A 67 -13.98 13.75 25.78
C PHE A 67 -13.24 12.87 26.80
N ALA A 68 -13.24 13.24 28.08
CA ALA A 68 -12.65 12.41 29.14
C ALA A 68 -13.35 11.05 29.24
N LEU A 69 -14.69 11.00 29.14
CA LEU A 69 -15.47 9.75 29.16
C LEU A 69 -15.18 8.86 27.94
N ILE A 70 -15.12 9.44 26.73
CA ILE A 70 -14.76 8.69 25.52
C ILE A 70 -13.34 8.14 25.67
N GLY A 71 -12.40 8.97 26.15
CA GLY A 71 -11.04 8.56 26.44
C GLY A 71 -10.97 7.42 27.44
N PHE A 72 -11.77 7.48 28.50
CA PHE A 72 -11.90 6.42 29.51
C PHE A 72 -12.37 5.10 28.91
N ILE A 73 -13.50 5.11 28.20
CA ILE A 73 -14.08 3.91 27.60
C ILE A 73 -13.12 3.30 26.56
N SER A 74 -12.57 4.11 25.66
CA SER A 74 -11.62 3.64 24.64
C SER A 74 -10.33 3.08 25.27
N GLY A 75 -9.83 3.71 26.32
CA GLY A 75 -8.65 3.23 27.05
C GLY A 75 -8.90 1.91 27.77
N VAL A 76 -10.05 1.75 28.43
CA VAL A 76 -10.45 0.48 29.06
C VAL A 76 -10.54 -0.63 28.01
N ILE A 77 -11.12 -0.37 26.84
CA ILE A 77 -11.18 -1.35 25.73
C ILE A 77 -9.77 -1.74 25.28
N ALA A 78 -8.91 -0.75 24.98
CA ALA A 78 -7.56 -0.97 24.50
C ALA A 78 -6.72 -1.77 25.51
N LEU A 79 -6.70 -1.33 26.77
CA LEU A 79 -5.91 -1.94 27.83
C LEU A 79 -6.43 -3.33 28.19
N SER A 80 -7.74 -3.56 28.15
CA SER A 80 -8.33 -4.89 28.33
C SER A 80 -7.89 -5.84 27.22
N TYR A 81 -7.89 -5.39 25.96
CA TYR A 81 -7.42 -6.21 24.85
C TYR A 81 -5.92 -6.50 24.96
N ILE A 82 -5.09 -5.49 25.28
CA ILE A 82 -3.63 -5.64 25.41
C ILE A 82 -3.27 -6.60 26.55
N SER A 83 -3.94 -6.47 27.71
CA SER A 83 -3.68 -7.31 28.88
C SER A 83 -4.18 -8.76 28.69
N LEU A 84 -5.37 -8.95 28.14
CA LEU A 84 -5.90 -10.29 27.83
C LEU A 84 -5.23 -10.93 26.60
N GLY A 85 -4.53 -10.15 25.78
CA GLY A 85 -3.76 -10.63 24.64
C GLY A 85 -2.39 -11.21 25.03
N LEU A 86 -1.92 -10.96 26.26
CA LEU A 86 -0.66 -11.51 26.75
C LEU A 86 -0.68 -13.05 26.69
N PRO A 87 0.36 -13.70 26.14
CA PRO A 87 0.50 -15.16 26.18
C PRO A 87 0.27 -15.77 27.58
N SER A 88 0.77 -15.13 28.63
CA SER A 88 0.59 -15.58 30.02
C SER A 88 -0.85 -15.51 30.55
N SER A 89 -1.74 -14.75 29.91
CA SER A 89 -3.17 -14.70 30.26
C SER A 89 -3.90 -16.02 29.95
N LYS A 90 -3.30 -16.87 29.08
CA LYS A 90 -3.86 -18.14 28.59
C LYS A 90 -5.22 -18.00 27.86
N VAL A 91 -5.64 -16.78 27.47
CA VAL A 91 -6.89 -16.54 26.72
C VAL A 91 -6.69 -16.78 25.23
N LYS A 92 -6.74 -18.06 24.82
CA LYS A 92 -6.54 -18.46 23.41
C LYS A 92 -7.50 -17.78 22.42
N ALA A 93 -8.69 -17.36 22.86
CA ALA A 93 -9.69 -16.73 21.99
C ALA A 93 -9.22 -15.37 21.39
N LEU A 94 -8.27 -14.71 22.06
CA LEU A 94 -7.71 -13.41 21.67
C LEU A 94 -6.37 -13.52 20.94
N ASN A 95 -5.79 -14.73 20.84
CA ASN A 95 -4.60 -14.99 20.03
C ASN A 95 -5.00 -15.06 18.54
N ARG A 96 -5.12 -13.89 17.92
CA ARG A 96 -5.52 -13.70 16.52
C ARG A 96 -4.51 -12.79 15.80
N ASN A 97 -4.59 -12.77 14.47
CA ASN A 97 -3.70 -12.01 13.59
C ASN A 97 -3.66 -10.50 13.94
N ASP A 98 -2.59 -9.82 13.54
CA ASP A 98 -2.33 -8.38 13.78
C ASP A 98 -3.53 -7.46 13.50
N SER A 99 -4.38 -7.78 12.52
CA SER A 99 -5.59 -7.01 12.20
C SER A 99 -6.54 -6.86 13.40
N TRP A 100 -6.67 -7.88 14.24
CA TRP A 100 -7.50 -7.81 15.45
C TRP A 100 -6.88 -6.88 16.50
N PHE A 101 -5.56 -6.90 16.64
CA PHE A 101 -4.86 -5.96 17.49
C PHE A 101 -5.04 -4.52 16.99
N VAL A 102 -4.99 -4.28 15.68
CA VAL A 102 -5.24 -2.94 15.13
C VAL A 102 -6.65 -2.44 15.49
N VAL A 103 -7.67 -3.29 15.36
CA VAL A 103 -9.07 -2.89 15.57
C VAL A 103 -9.43 -2.73 17.05
N PHE A 104 -8.99 -3.62 17.94
CA PHE A 104 -9.41 -3.65 19.34
C PHE A 104 -8.35 -3.14 20.34
N GLY A 105 -7.08 -3.13 19.94
CA GLY A 105 -5.99 -2.55 20.71
C GLY A 105 -5.64 -1.14 20.24
N LEU A 106 -5.10 -1.02 19.03
CA LEU A 106 -4.49 0.21 18.53
C LEU A 106 -5.51 1.33 18.26
N VAL A 107 -6.61 1.06 17.54
CA VAL A 107 -7.62 2.08 17.21
C VAL A 107 -8.24 2.68 18.47
N PRO A 108 -8.70 1.89 19.47
CA PRO A 108 -9.19 2.43 20.73
C PRO A 108 -8.10 3.18 21.52
N LEU A 109 -6.84 2.74 21.45
CA LEU A 109 -5.72 3.45 22.08
C LEU A 109 -5.47 4.83 21.45
N VAL A 110 -5.55 4.93 20.11
CA VAL A 110 -5.46 6.21 19.39
C VAL A 110 -6.67 7.08 19.69
N ALA A 111 -7.88 6.50 19.76
CA ALA A 111 -9.09 7.23 20.13
C ALA A 111 -9.02 7.76 21.57
N MET A 112 -8.42 7.00 22.50
CA MET A 112 -8.11 7.47 23.85
C MET A 112 -7.14 8.65 23.81
N ALA A 113 -6.02 8.53 23.09
CA ALA A 113 -5.04 9.61 22.98
C ALA A 113 -5.62 10.89 22.38
N MET A 114 -6.42 10.76 21.31
CA MET A 114 -7.18 11.86 20.72
C MET A 114 -8.13 12.47 21.75
N SER A 115 -8.99 11.66 22.38
CA SER A 115 -10.00 12.18 23.30
C SER A 115 -9.38 12.87 24.53
N LEU A 116 -8.32 12.32 25.12
CA LEU A 116 -7.67 12.93 26.29
C LEU A 116 -6.88 14.21 25.93
N THR A 117 -6.29 14.28 24.73
CA THR A 117 -5.66 15.53 24.26
C THR A 117 -6.71 16.59 23.90
N ALA A 118 -7.86 16.19 23.35
CA ALA A 118 -8.99 17.09 23.16
C ALA A 118 -9.58 17.55 24.50
N TYR A 119 -9.73 16.67 25.50
CA TYR A 119 -10.15 17.06 26.85
C TYR A 119 -9.27 18.20 27.38
N TRP A 120 -7.96 18.02 27.31
CA TRP A 120 -7.01 19.01 27.80
C TRP A 120 -7.07 20.35 27.07
N SER A 121 -7.39 20.37 25.77
CA SER A 121 -7.49 21.61 25.00
C SER A 121 -8.74 22.45 25.30
N HIS A 122 -9.76 21.85 25.93
CA HIS A 122 -11.04 22.50 26.23
C HIS A 122 -11.21 22.93 27.69
N ILE A 123 -10.20 22.70 28.54
CA ILE A 123 -10.17 23.23 29.90
C ILE A 123 -9.70 24.68 29.85
N HIS A 124 -10.57 25.61 30.22
CA HIS A 124 -10.31 27.05 30.09
C HIS A 124 -10.13 27.77 31.44
N GLU A 125 -10.50 27.15 32.55
CA GLU A 125 -10.33 27.70 33.89
C GLU A 125 -9.19 27.00 34.64
N GLU A 126 -8.32 27.77 35.30
CA GLU A 126 -7.23 27.18 36.11
C GLU A 126 -7.76 26.30 37.26
N ALA A 127 -8.98 26.60 37.75
CA ALA A 127 -9.65 25.82 38.79
C ALA A 127 -10.11 24.43 38.30
N GLU A 128 -10.28 24.25 37.00
CA GLU A 128 -10.71 22.99 36.38
C GLU A 128 -9.52 22.10 35.98
N VAL A 129 -8.28 22.59 36.13
CA VAL A 129 -7.07 21.83 35.80
C VAL A 129 -6.87 20.68 36.80
N PRO A 130 -6.92 19.41 36.37
CA PRO A 130 -6.73 18.27 37.25
C PRO A 130 -5.39 18.33 37.99
N THR A 131 -5.43 18.00 39.28
CA THR A 131 -4.25 17.84 40.12
C THR A 131 -3.50 16.55 39.73
N PRO A 132 -2.21 16.40 40.07
CA PRO A 132 -1.47 15.16 39.78
C PRO A 132 -2.13 13.94 40.43
N TRP A 133 -2.85 14.16 41.54
CA TRP A 133 -3.62 13.12 42.20
C TRP A 133 -4.78 12.64 41.33
N ASP A 134 -5.50 13.55 40.68
CA ASP A 134 -6.60 13.20 39.78
C ASP A 134 -6.12 12.35 38.60
N PHE A 135 -4.92 12.61 38.07
CA PHE A 135 -4.30 11.75 37.06
C PHE A 135 -4.00 10.35 37.59
N ILE A 136 -3.47 10.23 38.81
CA ILE A 136 -3.18 8.93 39.44
C ILE A 136 -4.48 8.15 39.67
N VAL A 137 -5.52 8.81 40.16
CA VAL A 137 -6.85 8.21 40.37
C VAL A 137 -7.43 7.74 39.03
N PHE A 138 -7.40 8.59 38.00
CA PHE A 138 -7.87 8.25 36.66
C PHE A 138 -7.13 7.04 36.08
N GLY A 139 -5.80 7.01 36.19
CA GLY A 139 -4.99 5.87 35.75
C GLY A 139 -5.28 4.59 36.52
N ALA A 140 -5.51 4.69 37.83
CA ALA A 140 -5.90 3.56 38.67
C ALA A 140 -7.27 3.02 38.27
N GLU A 141 -8.27 3.89 38.06
CA GLU A 141 -9.62 3.53 37.61
C GLU A 141 -9.59 2.83 36.25
N MET A 142 -8.79 3.34 35.30
CA MET A 142 -8.59 2.70 34.00
C MET A 142 -8.01 1.28 34.11
N ALA A 143 -7.17 1.03 35.12
CA ALA A 143 -6.53 -0.27 35.32
C ALA A 143 -7.47 -1.31 35.97
N ILE A 144 -8.52 -0.89 36.68
CA ILE A 144 -9.42 -1.80 37.42
C ILE A 144 -10.01 -2.88 36.51
N VAL A 145 -10.64 -2.48 35.40
CA VAL A 145 -11.33 -3.42 34.50
C VAL A 145 -10.34 -4.38 33.82
N PRO A 146 -9.25 -3.92 33.16
CA PRO A 146 -8.23 -4.80 32.60
C PRO A 146 -7.65 -5.79 33.63
N VAL A 147 -7.36 -5.33 34.85
CA VAL A 147 -6.85 -6.18 35.93
C VAL A 147 -7.87 -7.23 36.34
N ILE A 148 -9.13 -6.84 36.59
CA ILE A 148 -10.19 -7.79 36.96
C ILE A 148 -10.38 -8.83 35.87
N LEU A 149 -10.45 -8.41 34.60
CA LEU A 149 -10.60 -9.32 33.47
C LEU A 149 -9.42 -10.30 33.37
N THR A 150 -8.19 -9.81 33.55
CA THR A 150 -6.99 -10.66 33.52
C THR A 150 -6.95 -11.65 34.67
N VAL A 151 -7.33 -11.23 35.89
CA VAL A 151 -7.43 -12.11 37.06
C VAL A 151 -8.50 -13.17 36.85
N ILE A 152 -9.69 -12.80 36.35
CA ILE A 152 -10.77 -13.75 36.03
C ILE A 152 -10.32 -14.73 34.95
N ALA A 153 -9.71 -14.24 33.88
CA ALA A 153 -9.19 -15.07 32.79
C ALA A 153 -8.16 -16.08 33.29
N HIS A 154 -7.17 -15.64 34.07
CA HIS A 154 -6.14 -16.50 34.63
C HIS A 154 -6.74 -17.52 35.62
N PHE A 155 -7.72 -17.10 36.44
CA PHE A 155 -8.46 -17.99 37.32
C PHE A 155 -9.17 -19.08 36.50
N LEU A 156 -9.97 -18.71 35.50
CA LEU A 156 -10.69 -19.67 34.67
C LEU A 156 -9.73 -20.62 33.92
N ALA A 157 -8.65 -20.10 33.35
CA ALA A 157 -7.68 -20.87 32.57
C ALA A 157 -6.91 -21.90 33.42
N THR A 158 -6.65 -21.60 34.69
CA THR A 158 -5.89 -22.49 35.61
C THR A 158 -6.79 -23.44 36.42
N ARG A 159 -8.11 -23.51 36.15
CA ARG A 159 -9.05 -24.31 36.95
C ARG A 159 -8.64 -25.80 37.04
N ALA A 160 -8.22 -26.40 35.93
CA ALA A 160 -7.81 -27.80 35.89
C ALA A 160 -6.47 -28.03 36.61
N GLU A 161 -5.47 -27.19 36.36
CA GLU A 161 -4.16 -27.23 37.03
C GLU A 161 -4.30 -27.10 38.56
N ARG A 162 -5.23 -26.26 39.02
CA ARG A 162 -5.51 -26.06 40.44
C ARG A 162 -6.22 -27.26 41.07
N ALA A 163 -7.18 -27.87 40.37
CA ALA A 163 -7.83 -29.09 40.83
C ALA A 163 -6.81 -30.24 40.99
N GLU A 164 -5.88 -30.37 40.04
CA GLU A 164 -4.81 -31.38 40.08
C GLU A 164 -3.76 -31.12 41.18
N ALA A 165 -3.38 -29.85 41.40
CA ALA A 165 -2.46 -29.49 42.48
C ALA A 165 -3.06 -29.77 43.86
N LEU A 166 -4.38 -29.58 44.03
CA LEU A 166 -5.09 -29.88 45.27
C LEU A 166 -5.18 -31.40 45.52
N THR A 167 -5.44 -32.21 44.49
CA THR A 167 -5.46 -33.67 44.63
C THR A 167 -4.08 -34.25 44.93
N LYS A 168 -3.00 -33.61 44.48
CA LYS A 168 -1.60 -33.98 44.79
C LYS A 168 -1.06 -33.41 46.11
N GLY A 169 -1.89 -32.72 46.91
CA GLY A 169 -1.47 -32.16 48.21
C GLY A 169 -0.53 -30.94 48.10
N GLN A 170 -0.44 -30.27 46.95
CA GLN A 170 0.49 -29.18 46.68
C GLN A 170 -0.08 -27.78 47.02
N ALA A 171 -0.85 -27.66 48.10
CA ALA A 171 -1.51 -26.41 48.48
C ALA A 171 -0.52 -25.24 48.73
N GLY A 172 0.67 -25.53 49.25
CA GLY A 172 1.72 -24.52 49.45
C GLY A 172 2.25 -23.91 48.15
N LEU A 173 2.30 -24.69 47.05
CA LEU A 173 2.70 -24.19 45.73
C LEU A 173 1.67 -23.22 45.17
N LEU A 174 0.38 -23.51 45.36
CA LEU A 174 -0.73 -22.63 44.96
C LEU A 174 -0.71 -21.32 45.74
N ALA A 175 -0.50 -21.37 47.06
CA ALA A 175 -0.37 -20.18 47.90
C ALA A 175 0.81 -19.30 47.46
N ARG A 176 1.94 -19.91 47.10
CA ARG A 176 3.11 -19.19 46.58
C ARG A 176 2.84 -18.54 45.22
N LYS A 177 2.21 -19.24 44.27
CA LYS A 177 1.80 -18.67 42.98
C LYS A 177 0.81 -17.51 43.15
N PHE A 178 -0.15 -17.64 44.07
CA PHE A 178 -1.08 -16.57 44.39
C PHE A 178 -0.37 -15.34 44.98
N GLY A 179 0.57 -15.55 45.89
CA GLY A 179 1.43 -14.47 46.42
C GLY A 179 2.23 -13.77 45.32
N TYR A 180 2.82 -14.52 44.38
CA TYR A 180 3.52 -13.93 43.23
C TYR A 180 2.59 -13.07 42.37
N ASN A 181 1.37 -13.54 42.08
CA ASN A 181 0.40 -12.76 41.30
C ASN A 181 -0.02 -11.46 42.03
N LEU A 182 -0.17 -11.49 43.36
CA LEU A 182 -0.47 -10.28 44.12
C LEU A 182 0.67 -9.25 44.06
N VAL A 183 1.92 -9.70 44.14
CA VAL A 183 3.09 -8.82 43.98
C VAL A 183 3.13 -8.23 42.57
N ALA A 184 2.89 -9.03 41.54
CA ALA A 184 2.83 -8.55 40.16
C ALA A 184 1.73 -7.49 39.97
N LEU A 185 0.54 -7.68 40.54
CA LEU A 185 -0.54 -6.69 40.51
C LEU A 185 -0.15 -5.39 41.22
N GLY A 186 0.55 -5.48 42.37
CA GLY A 186 1.08 -4.31 43.06
C GLY A 186 2.09 -3.53 42.22
N LEU A 187 3.01 -4.24 41.55
CA LEU A 187 4.00 -3.64 40.65
C LEU A 187 3.37 -2.98 39.41
N ILE A 188 2.32 -3.60 38.85
CA ILE A 188 1.52 -3.01 37.77
C ILE A 188 0.87 -1.71 38.27
N GLY A 189 0.25 -1.73 39.46
CA GLY A 189 -0.35 -0.52 40.06
C GLY A 189 0.67 0.61 40.26
N ILE A 190 1.88 0.28 40.71
CA ILE A 190 2.98 1.24 40.82
C ILE A 190 3.36 1.80 39.44
N ALA A 191 3.47 0.96 38.41
CA ALA A 191 3.76 1.41 37.06
C ALA A 191 2.68 2.38 36.55
N PHE A 192 1.40 2.06 36.72
CA PHE A 192 0.29 2.96 36.37
C PHE A 192 0.35 4.29 37.13
N ALA A 193 0.64 4.28 38.44
CA ALA A 193 0.77 5.50 39.23
C ALA A 193 1.95 6.36 38.78
N VAL A 194 3.13 5.75 38.54
CA VAL A 194 4.33 6.44 38.04
C VAL A 194 4.08 7.06 36.67
N SER A 195 3.48 6.30 35.74
CA SER A 195 3.17 6.78 34.40
C SER A 195 2.12 7.89 34.42
N SER A 196 1.09 7.78 35.25
CA SER A 196 0.05 8.82 35.40
C SER A 196 0.62 10.10 35.99
N TYR A 197 1.54 9.99 36.96
CA TYR A 197 2.29 11.13 37.48
C TYR A 197 3.20 11.78 36.42
N LEU A 198 3.87 10.97 35.59
CA LEU A 198 4.68 11.47 34.49
C LEU A 198 3.83 12.22 33.45
N VAL A 199 2.66 11.69 33.10
CA VAL A 199 1.69 12.41 32.24
C VAL A 199 1.30 13.73 32.89
N ALA A 200 0.94 13.73 34.18
CA ALA A 200 0.57 14.95 34.89
C ALA A 200 1.68 16.02 34.89
N THR A 201 2.94 15.61 35.04
CA THR A 201 4.08 16.56 35.02
C THR A 201 4.34 17.12 33.63
N ILE A 202 4.30 16.29 32.59
CA ILE A 202 4.50 16.71 31.19
C ILE A 202 3.38 17.65 30.76
N VAL A 203 2.12 17.25 30.98
CA VAL A 203 0.93 17.98 30.54
C VAL A 203 0.79 19.33 31.26
N ARG A 204 1.24 19.43 32.53
CA ARG A 204 1.24 20.68 33.31
C ARG A 204 2.48 21.55 33.07
N ALA A 205 3.51 21.04 32.40
CA ALA A 205 4.68 21.84 32.04
C ALA A 205 4.26 22.97 31.09
N GLN A 206 4.83 24.16 31.27
CA GLN A 206 4.45 25.37 30.52
C GLN A 206 4.56 25.18 28.99
N THR A 207 5.44 24.30 28.53
CA THR A 207 5.63 23.96 27.12
C THR A 207 4.46 23.19 26.49
N PHE A 208 3.70 22.43 27.28
CA PHE A 208 2.60 21.57 26.82
C PHE A 208 1.21 22.05 27.26
N ARG A 209 1.15 23.08 28.12
CA ARG A 209 -0.13 23.73 28.42
C ARG A 209 -0.68 24.36 27.14
N PRO A 210 -1.92 24.04 26.72
CA PRO A 210 -2.58 24.79 25.68
C PRO A 210 -2.64 26.23 26.20
N PRO A 211 -2.09 27.22 25.47
CA PRO A 211 -2.28 28.60 25.87
C PRO A 211 -3.79 28.84 25.95
N LEU A 212 -4.23 29.60 26.96
CA LEU A 212 -5.65 29.96 27.17
C LEU A 212 -6.33 30.44 25.87
N ASN A 213 -5.54 30.92 24.91
CA ASN A 213 -5.93 31.08 23.50
C ASN A 213 -5.02 30.24 22.57
N MET A 214 -5.47 29.07 22.11
CA MET A 214 -4.81 28.26 21.07
C MET A 214 -4.85 28.96 19.70
N THR A 215 -3.92 29.90 19.48
CA THR A 215 -3.82 30.68 18.24
C THR A 215 -2.50 30.45 17.52
N GLY A 216 -2.48 30.76 16.22
CA GLY A 216 -1.27 30.68 15.40
C GLY A 216 -0.70 29.26 15.26
N ALA A 217 0.62 29.16 15.12
CA ALA A 217 1.32 27.90 14.84
C ALA A 217 1.26 26.89 15.99
N HIS A 218 1.10 27.36 17.24
CA HIS A 218 1.06 26.51 18.42
C HIS A 218 -0.12 25.53 18.40
N SER A 219 -1.30 25.96 17.94
CA SER A 219 -2.47 25.08 17.79
C SER A 219 -2.22 23.94 16.79
N LEU A 220 -1.53 24.23 15.69
CA LEU A 220 -1.20 23.26 14.65
C LEU A 220 -0.12 22.29 15.15
N LEU A 221 0.88 22.78 15.88
CA LEU A 221 1.88 21.93 16.55
C LEU A 221 1.23 21.02 17.58
N TYR A 222 0.31 21.55 18.39
CA TYR A 222 -0.44 20.75 19.36
C TYR A 222 -1.23 19.64 18.66
N ALA A 223 -2.02 19.97 17.63
CA ALA A 223 -2.76 18.98 16.86
C ALA A 223 -1.84 17.92 16.20
N SER A 224 -0.65 18.32 15.78
CA SER A 224 0.32 17.44 15.13
C SER A 224 1.08 16.52 16.09
N LEU A 225 1.35 16.96 17.33
CA LEU A 225 2.31 16.32 18.22
C LEU A 225 1.72 15.84 19.55
N ALA A 226 0.58 16.38 20.02
CA ALA A 226 0.02 16.01 21.32
C ALA A 226 -0.40 14.53 21.39
N VAL A 227 -1.09 14.03 20.35
CA VAL A 227 -1.52 12.62 20.25
C VAL A 227 -0.29 11.68 20.21
N PRO A 228 0.70 11.87 19.32
CA PRO A 228 1.94 11.10 19.33
C PRO A 228 2.69 11.14 20.66
N ALA A 229 2.81 12.33 21.29
CA ALA A 229 3.50 12.47 22.57
C ALA A 229 2.80 11.67 23.66
N PHE A 230 1.47 11.72 23.73
CA PHE A 230 0.68 10.94 24.67
C PHE A 230 0.85 9.44 24.45
N LEU A 231 0.80 8.98 23.20
CA LEU A 231 1.04 7.59 22.83
C LEU A 231 2.46 7.10 23.20
N ILE A 232 3.48 7.95 23.02
CA ILE A 232 4.86 7.64 23.41
C ILE A 232 4.98 7.50 24.94
N ILE A 233 4.32 8.37 25.71
CA ILE A 233 4.29 8.26 27.18
C ILE A 233 3.61 6.96 27.62
N LEU A 234 2.50 6.58 26.97
CA LEU A 234 1.85 5.29 27.21
C LEU A 234 2.74 4.09 26.83
N SER A 235 3.51 4.19 25.75
CA SER A 235 4.48 3.14 25.39
C SER A 235 5.59 3.02 26.45
N GLY A 236 6.04 4.16 27.01
CA GLY A 236 6.92 4.18 28.17
C GLY A 236 6.30 3.51 29.40
N ALA A 237 5.01 3.72 29.65
CA ALA A 237 4.26 3.02 30.69
C ALA A 237 4.24 1.50 30.47
N GLY A 238 3.93 1.06 29.25
CA GLY A 238 3.99 -0.36 28.87
C GLY A 238 5.38 -0.96 29.08
N THR A 239 6.44 -0.21 28.77
CA THR A 239 7.84 -0.61 29.00
C THR A 239 8.13 -0.78 30.49
N LEU A 240 7.67 0.14 31.34
CA LEU A 240 7.81 0.03 32.79
C LEU A 240 7.04 -1.17 33.33
N ILE A 241 5.82 -1.42 32.85
CA ILE A 241 5.04 -2.61 33.22
C ILE A 241 5.82 -3.86 32.86
N ALA A 242 6.25 -4.00 31.60
CA ALA A 242 7.03 -5.15 31.14
C ALA A 242 8.32 -5.36 31.95
N GLY A 243 9.01 -4.27 32.31
CA GLY A 243 10.21 -4.30 33.14
C GLY A 243 9.92 -4.76 34.58
N PHE A 244 8.92 -4.17 35.24
CA PHE A 244 8.57 -4.51 36.63
C PHE A 244 7.97 -5.92 36.75
N THR A 245 7.27 -6.40 35.73
CA THR A 245 6.70 -7.75 35.72
C THR A 245 7.65 -8.80 35.14
N SER A 246 8.89 -8.45 34.77
CA SER A 246 9.84 -9.35 34.08
C SER A 246 10.13 -10.67 34.80
N TYR A 247 10.05 -10.71 36.14
CA TYR A 247 10.20 -11.94 36.93
C TYR A 247 8.93 -12.83 36.94
N PHE A 248 7.83 -12.34 36.37
CA PHE A 248 6.50 -12.95 36.39
C PHE A 248 5.94 -13.24 34.99
N THR A 249 6.59 -12.71 33.95
CA THR A 249 6.19 -12.82 32.54
C THR A 249 7.22 -13.62 31.75
N ASP A 250 6.77 -14.32 30.71
CA ASP A 250 7.64 -15.12 29.86
C ASP A 250 8.27 -14.30 28.72
N VAL A 251 9.25 -14.87 28.03
CA VAL A 251 9.90 -14.23 26.86
C VAL A 251 8.87 -13.89 25.76
N ASP A 252 7.85 -14.72 25.59
CA ASP A 252 6.77 -14.48 24.63
C ASP A 252 5.94 -13.22 24.99
N ASP A 253 5.77 -12.92 26.27
CA ASP A 253 5.11 -11.69 26.71
C ASP A 253 5.96 -10.45 26.38
N GLN A 254 7.28 -10.56 26.40
CA GLN A 254 8.18 -9.46 26.02
C GLN A 254 8.08 -9.13 24.54
N GLU A 255 8.02 -10.16 23.68
CA GLU A 255 7.78 -9.98 22.24
C GLU A 255 6.40 -9.34 21.97
N TRP A 256 5.36 -9.72 22.74
CA TRP A 256 4.05 -9.07 22.66
C TRP A 256 4.13 -7.57 22.98
N TRP A 257 4.78 -7.19 24.09
CA TRP A 257 4.99 -5.79 24.44
C TRP A 257 5.81 -5.03 23.39
N ALA A 258 6.83 -5.66 22.82
CA ALA A 258 7.63 -5.07 21.75
C ALA A 258 6.78 -4.80 20.49
N ARG A 259 5.87 -5.72 20.11
CA ARG A 259 4.94 -5.54 18.97
C ARG A 259 3.91 -4.45 19.23
N VAL A 260 3.34 -4.39 20.43
CA VAL A 260 2.44 -3.29 20.83
C VAL A 260 3.19 -1.96 20.74
N GLY A 261 4.40 -1.87 21.28
CA GLY A 261 5.25 -0.69 21.22
C GLY A 261 5.61 -0.27 19.79
N ALA A 262 5.90 -1.23 18.90
CA ALA A 262 6.20 -0.96 17.50
C ALA A 262 5.02 -0.34 16.76
N TRP A 263 3.80 -0.86 16.94
CA TRP A 263 2.59 -0.29 16.34
C TRP A 263 2.29 1.12 16.85
N ILE A 264 2.47 1.36 18.16
CA ILE A 264 2.35 2.69 18.75
C ILE A 264 3.36 3.66 18.11
N LEU A 265 4.61 3.23 17.93
CA LEU A 265 5.66 4.05 17.30
C LEU A 265 5.35 4.35 15.83
N ILE A 266 4.88 3.36 15.06
CA ILE A 266 4.46 3.54 13.67
C ILE A 266 3.38 4.60 13.57
N VAL A 267 2.35 4.54 14.42
CA VAL A 267 1.27 5.53 14.44
C VAL A 267 1.79 6.89 14.87
N SER A 268 2.61 6.98 15.91
CA SER A 268 3.16 8.25 16.40
C SER A 268 3.99 8.97 15.34
N ILE A 269 4.88 8.25 14.64
CA ILE A 269 5.70 8.80 13.56
C ILE A 269 4.82 9.17 12.36
N GLY A 270 3.94 8.26 11.94
CA GLY A 270 3.05 8.46 10.80
C GLY A 270 2.11 9.65 11.00
N TRP A 271 1.48 9.75 12.17
CA TRP A 271 0.63 10.87 12.57
C TRP A 271 1.40 12.20 12.53
N SER A 272 2.58 12.25 13.17
CA SER A 272 3.41 13.47 13.24
C SER A 272 3.80 13.95 11.84
N LEU A 273 4.37 13.06 11.02
CA LEU A 273 4.80 13.41 9.66
C LEU A 273 3.62 13.85 8.80
N PHE A 274 2.50 13.11 8.87
CA PHE A 274 1.31 13.41 8.09
C PHE A 274 0.69 14.77 8.47
N HIS A 275 0.49 15.03 9.78
CA HIS A 275 -0.08 16.28 10.24
C HIS A 275 0.83 17.46 9.97
N LEU A 276 2.13 17.33 10.25
CA LEU A 276 3.09 18.41 9.99
C LEU A 276 3.13 18.76 8.50
N LEU A 277 3.18 17.75 7.63
CA LEU A 277 3.26 17.96 6.20
C LEU A 277 1.97 18.57 5.62
N VAL A 278 0.79 18.16 6.09
CA VAL A 278 -0.50 18.70 5.63
C VAL A 278 -0.78 20.10 6.18
N LEU A 279 -0.48 20.35 7.46
CA LEU A 279 -0.83 21.60 8.14
C LEU A 279 0.21 22.71 7.89
N PHE A 280 1.50 22.39 7.91
CA PHE A 280 2.58 23.36 7.66
C PHE A 280 3.02 23.41 6.20
N GLY A 281 2.75 22.37 5.41
CA GLY A 281 3.08 22.33 3.99
C GLY A 281 2.63 23.54 3.17
N PRO A 282 1.39 24.02 3.34
CA PRO A 282 0.89 25.25 2.73
C PRO A 282 1.77 26.50 2.95
N LEU A 283 2.56 26.56 4.02
CA LEU A 283 3.47 27.68 4.28
C LEU A 283 4.53 27.83 3.18
N LEU A 284 4.93 26.73 2.55
CA LEU A 284 5.89 26.73 1.44
C LEU A 284 5.32 27.38 0.17
N PHE A 285 4.00 27.55 0.11
CA PHE A 285 3.30 28.14 -1.03
C PHE A 285 2.79 29.55 -0.76
N VAL A 286 3.13 30.18 0.38
CA VAL A 286 2.62 31.52 0.73
C VAL A 286 2.91 32.54 -0.36
N GLU A 287 4.14 32.57 -0.88
CA GLU A 287 4.49 33.49 -1.97
C GLU A 287 3.60 33.24 -3.21
N VAL A 288 3.49 31.98 -3.65
CA VAL A 288 2.63 31.56 -4.78
C VAL A 288 1.16 31.88 -4.53
N GLN A 289 0.69 31.73 -3.30
CA GLN A 289 -0.68 32.00 -2.90
C GLN A 289 -0.99 33.49 -2.93
N GLN A 290 -0.08 34.34 -2.45
CA GLN A 290 -0.20 35.80 -2.53
C GLN A 290 -0.27 36.26 -3.99
N LEU A 291 0.49 35.62 -4.88
CA LEU A 291 0.49 35.92 -6.31
C LEU A 291 -0.85 35.56 -6.99
N ILE A 292 -1.43 34.41 -6.63
CA ILE A 292 -2.75 33.98 -7.14
C ILE A 292 -3.87 34.89 -6.61
N VAL A 293 -3.81 35.26 -5.33
CA VAL A 293 -4.85 36.08 -4.67
C VAL A 293 -4.77 37.54 -5.11
N ASN A 294 -3.57 38.12 -5.21
CA ASN A 294 -3.37 39.54 -5.51
C ASN A 294 -3.19 39.83 -7.01
N GLN A 295 -3.19 38.80 -7.87
CA GLN A 295 -3.07 38.90 -9.34
C GLN A 295 -1.83 39.68 -9.85
N THR A 296 -0.79 39.83 -9.04
CA THR A 296 0.44 40.56 -9.40
C THR A 296 1.51 39.63 -9.97
N TRP A 297 1.35 39.23 -11.24
CA TRP A 297 2.31 38.37 -11.93
C TRP A 297 3.65 39.09 -12.17
N THR A 298 4.76 38.56 -11.63
CA THR A 298 6.12 39.05 -11.88
C THR A 298 7.03 37.96 -12.42
N TRP A 299 8.07 38.32 -13.19
CA TRP A 299 9.03 37.34 -13.73
C TRP A 299 9.80 36.54 -12.66
N ALA A 300 10.00 37.10 -11.45
CA ALA A 300 10.61 36.39 -10.33
C ALA A 300 9.71 35.27 -9.78
N SER A 301 8.41 35.52 -9.68
CA SER A 301 7.43 34.52 -9.24
C SER A 301 7.27 33.34 -10.20
N LEU A 302 7.38 33.61 -11.50
CA LEU A 302 7.36 32.58 -12.54
C LEU A 302 8.58 31.65 -12.40
N LYS A 303 9.75 32.17 -12.02
CA LYS A 303 10.95 31.35 -11.73
C LYS A 303 10.76 30.44 -10.53
N GLY A 304 10.11 30.89 -9.45
CA GLY A 304 9.84 30.03 -8.27
C GLY A 304 8.95 28.83 -8.64
N LEU A 305 7.89 29.09 -9.42
CA LEU A 305 6.97 28.06 -9.91
C LEU A 305 7.64 27.13 -10.93
N ILE A 306 8.47 27.67 -11.83
CA ILE A 306 9.26 26.89 -12.79
C ILE A 306 10.32 26.05 -12.07
N THR A 307 11.02 26.57 -11.06
CA THR A 307 12.03 25.80 -10.31
C THR A 307 11.39 24.66 -9.51
N ALA A 308 10.22 24.90 -8.91
CA ALA A 308 9.42 23.83 -8.31
C ALA A 308 8.98 22.79 -9.36
N ALA A 309 8.51 23.24 -10.53
CA ALA A 309 8.13 22.38 -11.65
C ALA A 309 9.31 21.63 -12.30
N VAL A 310 10.51 22.21 -12.30
CA VAL A 310 11.75 21.61 -12.80
C VAL A 310 12.31 20.61 -11.80
N GLY A 311 12.18 20.84 -10.49
CA GLY A 311 12.47 19.85 -9.45
C GLY A 311 11.51 18.64 -9.48
N ILE A 312 10.24 18.87 -9.83
CA ILE A 312 9.28 17.80 -10.16
C ILE A 312 9.71 17.05 -11.42
N GLY A 313 10.10 17.79 -12.47
CA GLY A 313 10.57 17.23 -13.73
C GLY A 313 11.77 16.32 -13.51
N SER A 314 12.77 16.75 -12.74
CA SER A 314 13.94 15.94 -12.44
C SER A 314 13.63 14.72 -11.56
N GLY A 315 12.76 14.85 -10.54
CA GLY A 315 12.34 13.70 -9.73
C GLY A 315 11.53 12.65 -10.51
N ALA A 316 10.59 13.10 -11.34
CA ALA A 316 9.84 12.25 -12.25
C ALA A 316 10.74 11.62 -13.33
N ILE A 317 11.72 12.37 -13.86
CA ILE A 317 12.71 11.87 -14.84
C ILE A 317 13.70 10.91 -14.19
N SER A 318 14.10 11.08 -12.92
CA SER A 318 14.93 10.11 -12.20
C SER A 318 14.18 8.81 -11.92
N LEU A 319 12.88 8.89 -11.60
CA LEU A 319 12.02 7.72 -11.46
C LEU A 319 11.78 7.04 -12.82
N LEU A 320 11.46 7.79 -13.87
CA LEU A 320 11.24 7.28 -15.22
C LEU A 320 12.54 6.79 -15.90
N GLY A 321 13.66 7.44 -15.62
CA GLY A 321 15.00 7.11 -16.11
C GLY A 321 15.57 5.84 -15.48
N GLY A 322 15.06 5.45 -14.31
CA GLY A 322 15.26 4.15 -13.69
C GLY A 322 14.79 2.97 -14.56
N TYR A 323 13.89 3.21 -15.53
CA TYR A 323 13.29 2.21 -16.42
C TYR A 323 13.85 2.23 -17.85
N SER A 324 14.89 3.02 -18.11
CA SER A 324 15.69 2.83 -19.33
C SER A 324 16.47 1.52 -19.18
N SER A 325 16.66 0.77 -20.27
CA SER A 325 17.58 -0.37 -20.34
C SER A 325 19.06 0.02 -20.12
N LYS A 326 19.32 1.26 -19.70
CA LYS A 326 20.61 1.87 -19.36
C LYS A 326 20.66 2.42 -17.93
N SER A 327 19.67 2.10 -17.07
CA SER A 327 19.70 2.46 -15.64
C SER A 327 20.29 1.30 -14.83
N PRO A 328 21.01 1.58 -13.73
CA PRO A 328 21.73 0.58 -12.94
C PRO A 328 20.84 -0.47 -12.25
N ALA A 329 19.51 -0.39 -12.37
CA ALA A 329 18.59 -1.43 -11.93
C ALA A 329 18.45 -2.59 -12.95
N HIS A 330 18.86 -2.39 -14.20
CA HIS A 330 19.03 -3.43 -15.20
C HIS A 330 20.49 -3.41 -15.65
N GLY A 331 21.29 -4.34 -15.15
CA GLY A 331 22.61 -4.71 -15.69
C GLY A 331 23.56 -3.54 -15.95
N SER A 332 24.51 -3.35 -15.05
CA SER A 332 25.67 -2.46 -15.23
C SER A 332 26.26 -2.54 -16.65
N GLU A 333 26.06 -1.51 -17.47
CA GLU A 333 26.94 -1.20 -18.60
C GLU A 333 28.01 -0.21 -18.12
N GLU A 334 29.27 -0.61 -18.29
CA GLU A 334 30.49 0.18 -18.22
C GLU A 334 30.82 0.90 -16.90
N GLN A 335 31.10 0.14 -15.85
CA GLN A 335 32.10 0.55 -14.86
C GLN A 335 33.14 -0.55 -14.73
N GLY A 336 34.43 -0.18 -14.87
CA GLY A 336 35.55 -1.10 -14.76
C GLY A 336 35.53 -1.87 -13.45
N GLU A 337 36.17 -3.05 -13.46
CA GLU A 337 36.14 -4.14 -12.48
C GLU A 337 36.45 -3.81 -10.99
N ASP A 338 36.53 -2.54 -10.57
CA ASP A 338 36.96 -2.15 -9.22
C ASP A 338 36.01 -1.23 -8.42
N ALA A 339 34.78 -0.96 -8.88
CA ALA A 339 33.85 -0.10 -8.14
C ALA A 339 32.74 -0.90 -7.44
N SER A 340 32.89 -1.17 -6.13
CA SER A 340 31.77 -1.59 -5.28
C SER A 340 30.63 -0.54 -5.39
N PRO A 341 29.37 -0.91 -5.60
CA PRO A 341 28.28 0.06 -5.68
C PRO A 341 28.20 0.81 -4.35
N SER A 342 28.55 2.10 -4.36
CA SER A 342 28.50 2.91 -3.15
C SER A 342 27.07 2.90 -2.59
N PHE A 343 26.92 2.78 -1.27
CA PHE A 343 25.63 2.87 -0.58
C PHE A 343 24.78 4.09 -1.01
N ILE A 344 25.45 5.15 -1.48
CA ILE A 344 24.85 6.40 -1.97
C ILE A 344 24.05 6.19 -3.27
N SER A 345 24.50 5.34 -4.21
CA SER A 345 23.78 5.11 -5.48
C SER A 345 22.54 4.23 -5.31
N ALA A 346 22.56 3.28 -4.36
CA ALA A 346 21.41 2.44 -4.03
C ALA A 346 20.32 3.20 -3.24
N ALA A 347 20.70 4.18 -2.42
CA ALA A 347 19.77 4.96 -1.60
C ALA A 347 19.10 6.14 -2.34
N LEU A 348 19.64 6.57 -3.49
CA LEU A 348 19.16 7.75 -4.22
C LEU A 348 17.71 7.60 -4.72
N LEU A 349 17.35 6.46 -5.31
CA LEU A 349 16.02 6.22 -5.88
C LEU A 349 14.88 6.25 -4.82
N PRO A 350 14.97 5.52 -3.69
CA PRO A 350 13.96 5.59 -2.63
C PRO A 350 13.82 6.99 -2.02
N VAL A 351 14.93 7.71 -1.83
CA VAL A 351 14.93 9.06 -1.27
C VAL A 351 14.27 10.05 -2.23
N SER A 352 14.62 10.02 -3.53
CA SER A 352 13.96 10.85 -4.54
C SER A 352 12.46 10.55 -4.66
N ALA A 353 12.07 9.28 -4.59
CA ALA A 353 10.65 8.88 -4.56
C ALA A 353 9.94 9.47 -3.34
N ALA A 354 10.55 9.42 -2.16
CA ALA A 354 9.98 9.95 -0.92
C ALA A 354 9.81 11.48 -0.97
N ILE A 355 10.81 12.20 -1.48
CA ILE A 355 10.74 13.66 -1.67
C ILE A 355 9.62 14.02 -2.65
N PHE A 356 9.51 13.30 -3.76
CA PHE A 356 8.47 13.53 -4.74
C PHE A 356 7.06 13.22 -4.19
N PHE A 357 6.92 12.14 -3.43
CA PHE A 357 5.67 11.80 -2.75
C PHE A 357 5.27 12.87 -1.73
N ALA A 358 6.21 13.36 -0.92
CA ALA A 358 6.00 14.48 -0.01
C ALA A 358 5.53 15.72 -0.76
N PHE A 359 6.17 16.05 -1.88
CA PHE A 359 5.77 17.16 -2.74
C PHE A 359 4.33 17.03 -3.28
N ILE A 360 3.91 15.83 -3.69
CA ILE A 360 2.53 15.59 -4.15
C ILE A 360 1.53 15.87 -3.02
N ILE A 361 1.81 15.37 -1.81
CA ILE A 361 0.94 15.64 -0.66
C ILE A 361 0.89 17.15 -0.36
N LEU A 362 2.02 17.84 -0.42
CA LEU A 362 2.10 19.29 -0.23
C LEU A 362 1.21 20.06 -1.23
N VAL A 363 1.28 19.71 -2.52
CA VAL A 363 0.44 20.31 -3.57
C VAL A 363 -1.04 20.00 -3.32
N LEU A 364 -1.39 18.74 -3.08
CA LEU A 364 -2.78 18.35 -2.85
C LEU A 364 -3.36 18.99 -1.60
N ALA A 365 -2.58 19.09 -0.51
CA ALA A 365 -2.96 19.83 0.68
C ALA A 365 -3.23 21.30 0.36
N GLN A 366 -2.40 21.95 -0.46
CA GLN A 366 -2.66 23.33 -0.89
C GLN A 366 -3.92 23.45 -1.77
N VAL A 367 -4.18 22.49 -2.66
CA VAL A 367 -5.41 22.46 -3.46
C VAL A 367 -6.64 22.31 -2.55
N THR A 368 -6.58 21.51 -1.47
CA THR A 368 -7.70 21.42 -0.51
C THR A 368 -8.01 22.78 0.14
N ASN A 369 -6.98 23.59 0.43
CA ASN A 369 -7.16 24.94 0.99
C ASN A 369 -7.87 25.86 0.01
N LEU A 370 -7.45 25.81 -1.25
CA LEU A 370 -8.07 26.60 -2.31
C LEU A 370 -9.55 26.23 -2.48
N LEU A 371 -9.87 24.93 -2.52
CA LEU A 371 -11.26 24.47 -2.63
C LEU A 371 -12.11 24.91 -1.44
N LEU A 372 -11.59 24.81 -0.21
CA LEU A 372 -12.28 25.28 0.99
C LEU A 372 -12.52 26.79 0.96
N ALA A 373 -11.53 27.58 0.52
CA ALA A 373 -11.66 29.02 0.41
C ALA A 373 -12.66 29.47 -0.66
N VAL A 374 -12.71 28.78 -1.80
CA VAL A 374 -13.67 29.09 -2.87
C VAL A 374 -15.08 28.67 -2.47
N GLY A 375 -15.26 27.43 -2.00
CA GLY A 375 -16.57 26.89 -1.65
C GLY A 375 -17.21 27.57 -0.45
N TRP A 376 -16.38 28.09 0.47
CA TRP A 376 -16.82 28.57 1.79
C TRP A 376 -16.31 29.98 2.10
N LYS A 377 -16.15 30.83 1.08
CA LYS A 377 -15.57 32.18 1.15
C LYS A 377 -16.21 33.08 2.23
N ALA A 378 -17.50 32.91 2.49
CA ALA A 378 -18.23 33.67 3.52
C ALA A 378 -17.82 33.31 4.96
N LEU A 379 -17.16 32.17 5.15
CA LEU A 379 -16.84 31.58 6.46
C LEU A 379 -15.34 31.45 6.70
N VAL A 380 -14.50 31.74 5.69
CA VAL A 380 -13.04 31.66 5.80
C VAL A 380 -12.41 32.95 5.29
N LEU A 381 -11.99 33.80 6.23
CA LEU A 381 -11.36 35.08 5.94
C LEU A 381 -9.86 34.85 5.79
N ASN A 382 -9.37 35.05 4.57
CA ASN A 382 -7.96 35.28 4.23
C ASN A 382 -7.06 34.03 4.05
N LEU A 383 -6.78 33.72 2.78
CA LEU A 383 -5.82 32.69 2.36
C LEU A 383 -4.35 33.10 2.60
N THR A 384 -4.07 34.39 2.77
CA THR A 384 -2.69 34.93 2.83
C THR A 384 -1.84 34.40 3.98
N ASN A 385 -2.47 33.89 5.04
CA ASN A 385 -1.83 33.26 6.18
C ASN A 385 -2.36 31.83 6.35
N PRO A 386 -1.69 30.79 5.80
CA PRO A 386 -2.18 29.41 5.86
C PRO A 386 -2.37 28.87 7.28
N VAL A 387 -1.57 29.38 8.24
CA VAL A 387 -1.68 28.99 9.65
C VAL A 387 -3.00 29.51 10.22
N GLU A 388 -3.30 30.79 10.00
CA GLU A 388 -4.56 31.40 10.42
C GLU A 388 -5.76 30.80 9.68
N PHE A 389 -5.60 30.51 8.40
CA PHE A 389 -6.60 29.81 7.58
C PHE A 389 -6.95 28.44 8.17
N ALA A 390 -5.95 27.60 8.47
CA ALA A 390 -6.16 26.29 9.08
C ALA A 390 -6.82 26.42 10.46
N ASN A 391 -6.44 27.45 11.22
CA ASN A 391 -6.99 27.75 12.53
C ASN A 391 -8.47 28.14 12.52
N ASN A 392 -8.91 28.89 11.52
CA ASN A 392 -10.25 29.50 11.48
C ASN A 392 -11.23 28.74 10.57
N THR A 393 -10.77 27.68 9.89
CA THR A 393 -11.64 26.86 9.05
C THR A 393 -12.64 26.07 9.94
N PRO A 394 -13.96 26.27 9.81
CA PRO A 394 -14.92 25.57 10.65
C PRO A 394 -14.98 24.07 10.30
N GLY A 395 -15.00 23.19 11.30
CA GLY A 395 -14.99 21.74 11.11
C GLY A 395 -16.12 21.22 10.22
N ARG A 396 -17.32 21.81 10.30
CA ARG A 396 -18.44 21.50 9.39
C ARG A 396 -18.10 21.67 7.92
N ALA A 397 -17.30 22.67 7.54
CA ALA A 397 -16.89 22.88 6.16
C ALA A 397 -15.90 21.80 5.71
N VAL A 398 -14.99 21.40 6.60
CA VAL A 398 -14.04 20.30 6.37
C VAL A 398 -14.79 18.98 6.15
N VAL A 399 -15.76 18.66 7.01
CA VAL A 399 -16.59 17.44 6.88
C VAL A 399 -17.40 17.45 5.60
N LEU A 400 -18.10 18.55 5.29
CA LEU A 400 -18.88 18.67 4.06
C LEU A 400 -17.99 18.51 2.81
N MET A 401 -16.83 19.15 2.77
CA MET A 401 -15.87 18.99 1.68
C MET A 401 -15.39 17.54 1.55
N ALA A 402 -15.04 16.89 2.66
CA ALA A 402 -14.63 15.49 2.66
C ALA A 402 -15.74 14.58 2.09
N LEU A 403 -16.99 14.79 2.52
CA LEU A 403 -18.14 14.04 2.01
C LEU A 403 -18.37 14.26 0.51
N VAL A 404 -18.25 15.51 0.02
CA VAL A 404 -18.36 15.84 -1.41
C VAL A 404 -17.26 15.14 -2.20
N LEU A 405 -16.02 15.18 -1.74
CA LEU A 405 -14.88 14.54 -2.42
C LEU A 405 -15.02 13.00 -2.44
N ILE A 406 -15.46 12.40 -1.33
CA ILE A 406 -15.72 10.96 -1.24
C ILE A 406 -16.87 10.57 -2.19
N ALA A 407 -17.98 11.31 -2.18
CA ALA A 407 -19.12 11.05 -3.04
C ALA A 407 -18.74 11.20 -4.53
N LEU A 408 -17.96 12.23 -4.87
CA LEU A 408 -17.44 12.46 -6.21
C LEU A 408 -16.52 11.32 -6.66
N GLY A 409 -15.55 10.94 -5.82
CA GLY A 409 -14.64 9.82 -6.10
C GLY A 409 -15.38 8.49 -6.28
N ALA A 410 -16.36 8.21 -5.42
CA ALA A 410 -17.20 7.00 -5.52
C ALA A 410 -18.09 6.99 -6.77
N LEU A 411 -18.70 8.13 -7.12
CA LEU A 411 -19.51 8.26 -8.32
C LEU A 411 -18.67 8.07 -9.58
N LEU A 412 -17.57 8.83 -9.69
CA LEU A 412 -16.66 8.73 -10.83
C LEU A 412 -15.99 7.36 -10.90
N GLY A 413 -15.68 6.74 -9.77
CA GLY A 413 -15.12 5.39 -9.70
C GLY A 413 -16.07 4.31 -10.23
N ARG A 414 -17.39 4.54 -10.23
CA ARG A 414 -18.37 3.65 -10.89
C ARG A 414 -18.53 3.96 -12.38
N MET A 415 -18.28 5.20 -12.80
CA MET A 415 -18.46 5.64 -14.18
C MET A 415 -17.20 5.44 -15.05
N ILE A 416 -16.01 5.49 -14.44
CA ILE A 416 -14.71 5.42 -15.10
C ILE A 416 -14.09 4.07 -14.80
N ASN A 417 -13.88 3.26 -15.84
CA ASN A 417 -13.32 1.92 -15.74
C ASN A 417 -11.78 1.96 -15.69
N THR A 418 -11.21 1.50 -14.58
CA THR A 418 -9.75 1.43 -14.34
C THR A 418 -9.01 0.72 -15.46
N ASN A 419 -9.49 -0.43 -15.92
CA ASN A 419 -8.81 -1.24 -16.93
C ASN A 419 -8.80 -0.57 -18.30
N LYS A 420 -9.93 0.02 -18.70
CA LYS A 420 -10.08 0.68 -20.00
C LYS A 420 -9.18 1.91 -20.14
N PHE A 421 -8.94 2.62 -19.04
CA PHE A 421 -8.08 3.80 -18.99
C PHE A 421 -6.69 3.50 -18.41
N SER A 422 -6.23 2.25 -18.46
CA SER A 422 -4.83 1.89 -18.21
C SER A 422 -3.98 2.02 -19.49
N LEU A 423 -2.65 1.95 -19.37
CA LEU A 423 -1.77 1.84 -20.53
C LEU A 423 -1.86 0.45 -21.21
N HIS A 424 -2.40 -0.56 -20.51
CA HIS A 424 -2.59 -1.91 -21.04
C HIS A 424 -3.38 -1.91 -22.36
N TYR A 425 -4.48 -1.16 -22.44
CA TYR A 425 -5.30 -1.15 -23.65
C TYR A 425 -4.53 -0.65 -24.89
N PHE A 426 -3.70 0.38 -24.70
CA PHE A 426 -2.83 0.91 -25.75
C PHE A 426 -1.80 -0.14 -26.19
N TRP A 427 -1.09 -0.70 -25.22
CA TRP A 427 -0.08 -1.76 -25.41
C TRP A 427 -0.67 -2.96 -26.17
N ARG A 428 -1.78 -3.50 -25.66
CA ARG A 428 -2.50 -4.65 -26.24
C ARG A 428 -2.90 -4.42 -27.69
N ASN A 429 -3.49 -3.26 -28.01
CA ASN A 429 -3.97 -3.00 -29.36
C ASN A 429 -2.80 -2.86 -30.35
N ARG A 430 -1.68 -2.26 -29.93
CA ARG A 430 -0.48 -2.11 -30.76
C ARG A 430 0.16 -3.48 -31.03
N MET A 431 0.27 -4.35 -30.02
CA MET A 431 0.72 -5.74 -30.21
C MET A 431 -0.22 -6.52 -31.13
N MET A 432 -1.53 -6.45 -30.89
CA MET A 432 -2.54 -7.13 -31.70
C MET A 432 -2.39 -6.75 -33.18
N ARG A 433 -2.27 -5.46 -33.50
CA ARG A 433 -2.10 -5.01 -34.89
C ARG A 433 -0.78 -5.49 -35.50
N ALA A 434 0.32 -5.37 -34.75
CA ALA A 434 1.65 -5.68 -35.25
C ALA A 434 1.87 -7.17 -35.52
N TYR A 435 1.27 -8.04 -34.71
CA TYR A 435 1.45 -9.49 -34.81
C TYR A 435 0.22 -10.19 -35.38
N LEU A 436 -0.93 -10.14 -34.68
CA LEU A 436 -2.13 -10.88 -35.10
C LEU A 436 -2.76 -10.31 -36.38
N GLY A 437 -2.82 -8.98 -36.50
CA GLY A 437 -3.30 -8.31 -37.71
C GLY A 437 -2.40 -8.55 -38.92
N ALA A 438 -1.08 -8.66 -38.71
CA ALA A 438 -0.13 -8.97 -39.78
C ALA A 438 -0.24 -10.41 -40.30
N SER A 439 -0.75 -11.33 -39.48
CA SER A 439 -0.97 -12.73 -39.85
C SER A 439 -2.25 -13.01 -40.64
N ARG A 440 -3.16 -12.02 -40.77
CA ARG A 440 -4.38 -12.16 -41.57
C ARG A 440 -4.14 -11.87 -43.05
N ASP A 441 -4.99 -12.46 -43.89
CA ASP A 441 -5.00 -12.16 -45.32
C ASP A 441 -5.17 -10.63 -45.54
N PRO A 442 -4.29 -9.98 -46.31
CA PRO A 442 -4.32 -8.53 -46.49
C PRO A 442 -5.62 -8.01 -47.10
N ASP A 443 -6.19 -8.73 -48.07
CA ASP A 443 -7.38 -8.30 -48.79
C ASP A 443 -8.63 -8.46 -47.94
N GLU A 444 -8.70 -9.53 -47.15
CA GLU A 444 -9.77 -9.71 -46.17
C GLU A 444 -9.71 -8.68 -45.05
N ARG A 445 -8.52 -8.44 -44.49
CA ARG A 445 -8.34 -7.44 -43.41
C ARG A 445 -8.64 -6.03 -43.92
N ALA A 446 -8.25 -5.69 -45.15
CA ALA A 446 -8.54 -4.38 -45.72
C ALA A 446 -10.04 -4.07 -45.82
N LYS A 447 -10.89 -5.09 -45.95
CA LYS A 447 -12.36 -4.96 -45.99
C LYS A 447 -12.96 -4.69 -44.61
N THR A 448 -12.37 -5.22 -43.54
CA THR A 448 -12.96 -5.17 -42.18
C THR A 448 -12.28 -4.18 -41.24
N ARG A 449 -11.02 -3.79 -41.50
CA ARG A 449 -10.30 -2.84 -40.65
C ARG A 449 -10.91 -1.44 -40.70
N ASN A 450 -10.82 -0.75 -39.56
CA ASN A 450 -11.14 0.66 -39.50
C ASN A 450 -10.05 1.47 -40.25
N LYS A 451 -10.45 2.19 -41.30
CA LYS A 451 -9.50 2.93 -42.16
C LYS A 451 -8.78 4.09 -41.46
N PHE A 452 -9.35 4.62 -40.39
CA PHE A 452 -8.77 5.73 -39.64
C PHE A 452 -7.72 5.27 -38.61
N THR A 453 -8.03 4.20 -37.87
CA THR A 453 -7.16 3.70 -36.77
C THR A 453 -6.26 2.53 -37.17
N ASP A 454 -6.53 1.90 -38.33
CA ASP A 454 -5.89 0.66 -38.79
C ASP A 454 -6.04 -0.52 -37.80
N PHE A 455 -7.03 -0.47 -36.91
CA PHE A 455 -7.42 -1.59 -36.05
C PHE A 455 -8.61 -2.36 -36.62
N ASP A 456 -8.65 -3.66 -36.34
CA ASP A 456 -9.76 -4.53 -36.69
C ASP A 456 -10.07 -5.43 -35.49
N ASN A 457 -11.34 -5.52 -35.09
CA ASN A 457 -11.75 -6.40 -33.99
C ASN A 457 -11.53 -7.88 -34.33
N LYS A 458 -11.57 -8.24 -35.61
CA LYS A 458 -11.31 -9.61 -36.08
C LYS A 458 -9.84 -10.02 -36.01
N ASP A 459 -8.93 -9.08 -35.75
CA ASP A 459 -7.53 -9.40 -35.48
C ASP A 459 -7.37 -10.04 -34.08
N ASN A 460 -8.37 -9.92 -33.19
CA ASN A 460 -8.29 -10.36 -31.80
C ASN A 460 -9.01 -11.71 -31.59
N LEU A 461 -8.29 -12.81 -31.82
CA LEU A 461 -8.78 -14.18 -31.61
C LEU A 461 -9.14 -14.44 -30.14
N ARG A 462 -10.10 -15.34 -29.89
CA ARG A 462 -10.46 -15.78 -28.53
C ARG A 462 -9.62 -16.96 -28.09
N MET A 463 -9.23 -17.00 -26.82
CA MET A 463 -8.40 -18.10 -26.30
C MET A 463 -9.05 -19.47 -26.56
N PHE A 464 -10.35 -19.60 -26.28
CA PHE A 464 -11.10 -20.85 -26.46
C PHE A 464 -11.20 -21.35 -27.92
N GLN A 465 -10.91 -20.49 -28.90
CA GLN A 465 -10.95 -20.85 -30.32
C GLN A 465 -9.64 -21.50 -30.80
N LEU A 466 -8.54 -21.38 -30.03
CA LEU A 466 -7.21 -21.85 -30.42
C LEU A 466 -7.02 -23.37 -30.22
N LYS A 467 -7.86 -24.18 -30.87
CA LYS A 467 -7.87 -25.65 -30.78
C LYS A 467 -6.79 -26.30 -31.67
N GLN A 468 -5.54 -25.89 -31.52
CA GLN A 468 -4.40 -26.42 -32.27
C GLN A 468 -3.44 -27.25 -31.40
N LYS A 469 -2.59 -28.05 -32.05
CA LYS A 469 -1.47 -28.76 -31.40
C LYS A 469 -0.14 -28.18 -31.88
N PRO A 470 0.85 -27.95 -30.99
CA PRO A 470 0.76 -28.06 -29.53
C PRO A 470 -0.24 -27.04 -28.94
N MET A 471 -0.81 -27.37 -27.78
CA MET A 471 -1.80 -26.53 -27.11
C MET A 471 -1.17 -25.17 -26.77
N HIS A 472 -1.78 -24.09 -27.23
CA HIS A 472 -1.29 -22.75 -26.92
C HIS A 472 -1.52 -22.44 -25.44
N MET A 473 -0.51 -21.94 -24.74
CA MET A 473 -0.61 -21.55 -23.35
C MET A 473 0.19 -20.28 -23.14
N VAL A 474 -0.40 -19.34 -22.42
CA VAL A 474 0.21 -18.06 -22.09
C VAL A 474 0.41 -18.00 -20.58
N ASN A 475 1.65 -17.76 -20.15
CA ASN A 475 2.00 -17.60 -18.74
C ASN A 475 1.90 -16.13 -18.34
N VAL A 476 1.34 -15.87 -17.16
CA VAL A 476 1.08 -14.55 -16.57
C VAL A 476 1.37 -14.67 -15.08
N THR A 477 1.60 -13.55 -14.40
CA THR A 477 1.78 -13.55 -12.95
C THR A 477 0.51 -13.11 -12.22
N LEU A 478 0.07 -13.91 -11.25
CA LEU A 478 -0.88 -13.50 -10.21
C LEU A 478 -0.11 -12.77 -9.10
N ASN A 479 -0.46 -11.51 -8.82
CA ASN A 479 0.23 -10.72 -7.80
C ASN A 479 -0.40 -10.91 -6.43
N LEU A 480 0.41 -11.30 -5.45
CA LEU A 480 0.01 -11.64 -4.09
C LEU A 480 0.83 -10.84 -3.06
N ALA A 481 1.00 -9.54 -3.30
CA ALA A 481 1.84 -8.71 -2.44
C ALA A 481 1.27 -8.52 -1.01
N GLY A 482 -0.03 -8.76 -0.82
CA GLY A 482 -0.72 -8.69 0.48
C GLY A 482 -1.13 -10.05 1.07
N GLY A 483 -0.70 -11.18 0.50
CA GLY A 483 -1.14 -12.51 0.93
C GLY A 483 -0.60 -12.96 2.30
N ASP A 484 -1.37 -13.82 2.99
CA ASP A 484 -1.06 -14.30 4.34
C ASP A 484 0.05 -15.38 4.40
N LYS A 485 0.36 -16.03 3.27
CA LYS A 485 1.30 -17.15 3.25
C LYS A 485 2.74 -16.64 3.33
N LEU A 486 3.39 -16.89 4.48
CA LEU A 486 4.79 -16.54 4.74
C LEU A 486 5.75 -17.06 3.66
N ALA A 487 5.48 -18.25 3.11
CA ALA A 487 6.25 -18.84 2.00
C ALA A 487 6.25 -17.98 0.72
N TRP A 488 5.29 -17.06 0.59
CA TRP A 488 5.11 -16.18 -0.56
C TRP A 488 5.48 -14.71 -0.26
N GLN A 489 5.91 -14.36 0.96
CA GLN A 489 6.25 -12.98 1.31
C GLN A 489 7.44 -12.40 0.54
N ASP A 490 8.41 -13.25 0.20
CA ASP A 490 9.58 -12.87 -0.61
C ASP A 490 9.25 -12.81 -2.11
N ARG A 491 8.36 -13.69 -2.58
CA ARG A 491 8.04 -13.81 -4.02
C ARG A 491 6.90 -12.90 -4.46
N ARG A 492 5.91 -12.65 -3.59
CA ARG A 492 4.72 -11.79 -3.78
C ARG A 492 3.93 -12.09 -5.05
N ALA A 493 4.05 -13.30 -5.59
CA ALA A 493 3.58 -13.67 -6.91
C ALA A 493 3.43 -15.19 -7.08
N GLU A 494 2.53 -15.59 -7.98
CA GLU A 494 2.33 -16.98 -8.44
C GLU A 494 2.14 -17.06 -9.96
N SER A 495 2.34 -18.24 -10.53
CA SER A 495 1.99 -18.49 -11.94
C SER A 495 0.47 -18.48 -12.13
N PHE A 496 0.04 -17.84 -13.21
CA PHE A 496 -1.31 -17.85 -13.74
C PHE A 496 -1.25 -18.20 -15.22
N THR A 497 -2.04 -19.17 -15.66
CA THR A 497 -2.04 -19.60 -17.08
C THR A 497 -3.34 -19.30 -17.77
N MET A 498 -3.22 -18.98 -19.06
CA MET A 498 -4.35 -18.82 -19.97
C MET A 498 -4.17 -19.77 -21.15
N SER A 499 -5.13 -20.67 -21.34
CA SER A 499 -5.12 -21.69 -22.40
C SER A 499 -6.47 -21.71 -23.13
N PRO A 500 -6.63 -22.48 -24.22
CA PRO A 500 -7.92 -22.67 -24.86
C PRO A 500 -8.97 -23.34 -23.97
N LEU A 501 -8.54 -24.08 -22.95
CA LEU A 501 -9.44 -24.82 -22.08
C LEU A 501 -9.79 -24.01 -20.83
N HIS A 502 -8.77 -23.49 -20.14
CA HIS A 502 -8.96 -22.83 -18.87
C HIS A 502 -8.02 -21.64 -18.64
N CYS A 503 -8.48 -20.73 -17.78
CA CYS A 503 -7.74 -19.62 -17.20
C CYS A 503 -7.72 -19.74 -15.68
N GLY A 504 -6.53 -19.61 -15.07
CA GLY A 504 -6.38 -19.72 -13.62
C GLY A 504 -4.99 -20.15 -13.16
N SER A 505 -4.89 -20.53 -11.88
CA SER A 505 -3.69 -21.11 -11.28
C SER A 505 -4.03 -22.35 -10.47
N TYR A 506 -3.03 -23.19 -10.21
CA TYR A 506 -3.21 -24.44 -9.47
C TYR A 506 -3.74 -24.21 -8.04
N TRP A 507 -3.27 -23.15 -7.36
CA TRP A 507 -3.65 -22.86 -5.98
C TRP A 507 -4.95 -22.07 -5.85
N LEU A 508 -5.29 -21.25 -6.84
CA LEU A 508 -6.49 -20.41 -6.83
C LEU A 508 -7.71 -21.13 -7.42
N GLY A 509 -7.50 -21.91 -8.48
CA GLY A 509 -8.54 -22.56 -9.27
C GLY A 509 -8.55 -22.11 -10.72
N TYR A 510 -9.31 -22.85 -11.53
CA TYR A 510 -9.41 -22.67 -12.99
C TYR A 510 -10.87 -22.46 -13.41
N ARG A 511 -11.09 -21.57 -14.39
CA ARG A 511 -12.37 -21.36 -15.09
C ARG A 511 -12.23 -21.63 -16.57
N ASP A 512 -13.32 -22.04 -17.21
CA ASP A 512 -13.36 -22.20 -18.68
C ASP A 512 -13.02 -20.87 -19.36
N SER A 513 -12.08 -20.89 -20.29
CA SER A 513 -11.63 -19.70 -21.01
C SER A 513 -12.73 -19.05 -21.86
N LYS A 514 -13.79 -19.78 -22.18
CA LYS A 514 -14.98 -19.27 -22.86
C LYS A 514 -15.79 -18.33 -21.97
N ASP A 515 -15.84 -18.61 -20.67
CA ASP A 515 -16.69 -17.91 -19.70
C ASP A 515 -15.90 -16.96 -18.78
N TYR A 516 -14.57 -16.96 -18.88
CA TYR A 516 -13.68 -16.11 -18.08
C TYR A 516 -13.46 -14.75 -18.74
N ALA A 517 -13.55 -13.66 -17.95
CA ALA A 517 -13.33 -12.28 -18.38
C ALA A 517 -14.06 -11.92 -19.68
N LEU A 518 -15.39 -12.07 -19.66
CA LEU A 518 -16.26 -11.80 -20.80
C LEU A 518 -16.18 -10.34 -21.22
N ASN A 519 -16.02 -10.12 -22.52
CA ASN A 519 -16.10 -8.78 -23.10
C ASN A 519 -17.57 -8.33 -23.24
N ARG A 520 -17.77 -7.14 -23.81
CA ARG A 520 -19.12 -6.59 -24.11
C ARG A 520 -20.01 -7.51 -24.96
N ASP A 521 -19.43 -8.38 -25.78
CA ASP A 521 -20.15 -9.28 -26.68
C ASP A 521 -20.36 -10.68 -26.05
N ASN A 522 -20.12 -10.82 -24.74
CA ASN A 522 -20.15 -12.09 -23.99
C ASN A 522 -19.21 -13.16 -24.55
N GLU A 523 -18.06 -12.74 -25.07
CA GLU A 523 -16.99 -13.64 -25.48
C GLU A 523 -15.87 -13.61 -24.46
N GLY A 524 -15.36 -14.78 -24.07
CA GLY A 524 -14.27 -14.91 -23.12
C GLY A 524 -12.96 -14.25 -23.54
N ILE A 525 -11.96 -14.39 -22.67
CA ILE A 525 -10.68 -13.71 -22.80
C ILE A 525 -10.01 -13.91 -24.17
N SER A 526 -9.45 -12.83 -24.68
CA SER A 526 -8.84 -12.81 -26.01
C SER A 526 -7.35 -13.09 -25.96
N LEU A 527 -6.80 -13.64 -27.06
CA LEU A 527 -5.38 -13.92 -27.21
C LEU A 527 -4.53 -12.66 -27.06
N ALA A 528 -4.97 -11.54 -27.67
CA ALA A 528 -4.22 -10.29 -27.52
C ALA A 528 -4.15 -9.83 -26.06
N THR A 529 -5.22 -10.01 -25.29
CA THR A 529 -5.24 -9.64 -23.87
C THR A 529 -4.32 -10.53 -23.05
N ALA A 530 -4.36 -11.85 -23.29
CA ALA A 530 -3.48 -12.81 -22.63
C ALA A 530 -2.00 -12.51 -22.92
N VAL A 531 -1.63 -12.31 -24.19
CA VAL A 531 -0.25 -12.02 -24.59
C VAL A 531 0.21 -10.64 -24.09
N ALA A 532 -0.66 -9.63 -24.13
CA ALA A 532 -0.33 -8.30 -23.60
C ALA A 532 -0.13 -8.31 -22.08
N LEU A 533 -0.87 -9.15 -21.35
CA LEU A 533 -0.70 -9.38 -19.91
C LEU A 533 0.61 -10.09 -19.62
N SER A 534 0.92 -11.13 -20.41
CA SER A 534 2.17 -11.89 -20.31
C SER A 534 3.41 -11.01 -20.45
N GLY A 535 3.36 -9.99 -21.32
CA GLY A 535 4.44 -9.00 -21.51
C GLY A 535 4.20 -7.64 -20.82
N ALA A 536 3.43 -7.60 -19.74
CA ALA A 536 3.10 -6.36 -19.01
C ALA A 536 4.22 -5.89 -18.06
N ALA A 537 5.42 -5.68 -18.60
CA ALA A 537 6.67 -5.46 -17.85
C ALA A 537 6.71 -4.23 -16.93
N ALA A 538 5.76 -3.29 -17.06
CA ALA A 538 5.63 -2.14 -16.17
C ALA A 538 4.34 -2.25 -15.34
N SER A 539 4.45 -2.52 -14.04
CA SER A 539 3.34 -2.70 -13.12
C SER A 539 3.69 -2.13 -11.74
N PRO A 540 2.74 -1.58 -10.96
CA PRO A 540 2.99 -1.22 -9.57
C PRO A 540 3.17 -2.45 -8.65
N ASN A 541 2.65 -3.60 -9.05
CA ASN A 541 2.89 -4.88 -8.37
C ASN A 541 3.62 -5.81 -9.36
N MET A 542 4.93 -5.96 -9.16
CA MET A 542 5.86 -6.76 -10.01
C MET A 542 6.46 -7.93 -9.23
N GLY A 543 5.69 -8.54 -8.33
CA GLY A 543 6.19 -9.59 -7.43
C GLY A 543 7.44 -9.14 -6.66
N TYR A 544 8.50 -9.95 -6.74
CA TYR A 544 9.79 -9.74 -6.09
C TYR A 544 10.55 -8.50 -6.57
N MET A 545 10.27 -8.02 -7.78
CA MET A 545 10.97 -6.87 -8.37
C MET A 545 10.54 -5.53 -7.76
N MET A 546 9.34 -5.45 -7.15
CA MET A 546 8.84 -4.21 -6.54
C MET A 546 9.01 -4.20 -5.01
N THR A 547 10.07 -3.53 -4.55
CA THR A 547 10.44 -3.44 -3.14
C THR A 547 9.93 -2.16 -2.45
N SER A 548 9.80 -1.04 -3.16
CA SER A 548 9.44 0.27 -2.57
C SER A 548 7.92 0.56 -2.62
N PRO A 549 7.24 0.73 -1.46
CA PRO A 549 5.83 1.14 -1.42
C PRO A 549 5.58 2.52 -2.03
N ILE A 550 6.56 3.43 -1.93
CA ILE A 550 6.43 4.80 -2.44
C ILE A 550 6.47 4.79 -3.97
N VAL A 551 7.39 4.03 -4.57
CA VAL A 551 7.46 3.89 -6.04
C VAL A 551 6.18 3.25 -6.57
N ARG A 552 5.65 2.22 -5.90
CA ARG A 552 4.36 1.61 -6.22
C ARG A 552 3.21 2.61 -6.22
N PHE A 553 3.12 3.44 -5.18
CA PHE A 553 2.11 4.50 -5.12
C PHE A 553 2.23 5.47 -6.29
N ILE A 554 3.46 5.93 -6.59
CA ILE A 554 3.72 6.89 -7.67
C ILE A 554 3.36 6.28 -9.03
N MET A 555 3.77 5.04 -9.32
CA MET A 555 3.42 4.36 -10.57
C MET A 555 1.91 4.23 -10.74
N THR A 556 1.19 3.89 -9.65
CA THR A 556 -0.27 3.80 -9.66
C THR A 556 -0.89 5.17 -9.93
N LEU A 557 -0.43 6.22 -9.23
CA LEU A 557 -0.91 7.60 -9.38
C LEU A 557 -0.69 8.13 -10.80
N PHE A 558 0.47 7.86 -11.41
CA PHE A 558 0.78 8.29 -12.78
C PHE A 558 0.30 7.31 -13.86
N ASN A 559 -0.48 6.29 -13.48
CA ASN A 559 -1.02 5.28 -14.40
C ASN A 559 0.08 4.59 -15.24
N ILE A 560 1.28 4.45 -14.68
CA ILE A 560 2.41 3.72 -15.26
C ILE A 560 2.18 2.25 -14.95
N ARG A 561 1.20 1.65 -15.62
CA ARG A 561 0.77 0.27 -15.40
C ARG A 561 0.23 -0.40 -16.65
N LEU A 562 0.75 -1.59 -16.90
CA LEU A 562 0.36 -2.51 -17.95
C LEU A 562 -0.37 -3.74 -17.40
N GLY A 563 -0.33 -3.97 -16.08
CA GLY A 563 -1.12 -5.01 -15.44
C GLY A 563 -2.62 -4.70 -15.47
N PHE A 564 -3.43 -5.71 -15.14
CA PHE A 564 -4.86 -5.71 -15.38
C PHE A 564 -5.61 -6.41 -14.24
N TRP A 565 -6.73 -5.81 -13.82
CA TRP A 565 -7.62 -6.41 -12.82
C TRP A 565 -8.64 -7.32 -13.48
N LEU A 566 -8.67 -8.62 -13.17
CA LEU A 566 -9.68 -9.54 -13.70
C LEU A 566 -10.51 -10.15 -12.57
N GLY A 567 -11.68 -10.68 -12.90
CA GLY A 567 -12.47 -11.47 -11.95
C GLY A 567 -11.65 -12.63 -11.39
N ASN A 568 -11.74 -12.86 -10.08
CA ASN A 568 -11.01 -13.95 -9.44
C ASN A 568 -11.55 -15.32 -9.95
N PRO A 569 -10.72 -16.22 -10.50
CA PRO A 569 -11.18 -17.54 -10.93
C PRO A 569 -11.47 -18.51 -9.76
N GLY A 570 -11.01 -18.21 -8.56
CA GLY A 570 -11.26 -19.02 -7.37
C GLY A 570 -12.65 -18.84 -6.75
N PRO A 571 -12.89 -19.42 -5.55
CA PRO A 571 -14.18 -19.35 -4.87
C PRO A 571 -14.64 -17.93 -4.53
N ASP A 572 -13.71 -17.08 -4.08
CA ASP A 572 -14.02 -15.68 -3.70
C ASP A 572 -14.45 -14.81 -4.90
N GLY A 573 -14.23 -15.31 -6.14
CA GLY A 573 -14.69 -14.68 -7.37
C GLY A 573 -15.83 -15.39 -8.09
N ASP A 574 -16.57 -16.31 -7.44
CA ASP A 574 -17.71 -17.00 -8.05
C ASP A 574 -18.72 -16.04 -8.71
N ALA A 575 -18.91 -14.85 -8.14
CA ALA A 575 -19.82 -13.84 -8.65
C ALA A 575 -19.20 -12.87 -9.68
N THR A 576 -17.89 -12.94 -9.91
CA THR A 576 -17.12 -11.91 -10.64
C THR A 576 -16.15 -12.47 -11.68
N TYR A 577 -15.85 -13.77 -11.72
CA TYR A 577 -14.88 -14.38 -12.64
C TYR A 577 -15.16 -14.09 -14.13
N ASN A 578 -16.43 -13.88 -14.47
CA ASN A 578 -16.88 -13.55 -15.82
C ASN A 578 -16.70 -12.07 -16.18
N LEU A 579 -16.29 -11.21 -15.24
CA LEU A 579 -16.09 -9.78 -15.48
C LEU A 579 -14.65 -9.51 -15.97
N ASP A 580 -14.54 -8.74 -17.05
CA ASP A 580 -13.25 -8.27 -17.60
C ASP A 580 -12.62 -7.09 -16.83
N SER A 581 -13.34 -6.58 -15.84
CA SER A 581 -12.94 -5.43 -15.04
C SER A 581 -13.76 -5.27 -13.75
N PRO A 582 -13.20 -4.60 -12.72
CA PRO A 582 -13.96 -4.23 -11.53
C PRO A 582 -15.12 -3.28 -11.82
N ARG A 583 -16.24 -3.47 -11.10
CA ARG A 583 -17.42 -2.58 -11.20
C ARG A 583 -17.20 -1.21 -10.55
N GLU A 584 -16.26 -1.13 -9.63
CA GLU A 584 -15.85 0.10 -8.97
C GLU A 584 -14.32 0.20 -8.98
N SER A 585 -13.84 1.38 -9.31
CA SER A 585 -12.43 1.62 -9.64
C SER A 585 -11.60 2.08 -8.44
N VAL A 586 -12.23 2.59 -7.37
CA VAL A 586 -11.52 3.19 -6.23
C VAL A 586 -10.77 2.12 -5.46
N ARG A 587 -11.47 1.08 -5.01
CA ARG A 587 -10.87 0.03 -4.18
C ARG A 587 -9.70 -0.71 -4.86
N PRO A 588 -9.82 -1.23 -6.09
CA PRO A 588 -8.71 -1.92 -6.76
C PRO A 588 -7.48 -1.02 -6.93
N ILE A 589 -7.65 0.26 -7.26
CA ILE A 589 -6.52 1.21 -7.38
C ILE A 589 -5.85 1.45 -6.02
N VAL A 590 -6.63 1.56 -4.94
CA VAL A 590 -6.08 1.72 -3.58
C VAL A 590 -5.33 0.46 -3.15
N GLU A 591 -5.89 -0.72 -3.40
CA GLU A 591 -5.22 -2.02 -3.16
C GLU A 591 -3.93 -2.13 -3.98
N GLU A 592 -3.95 -1.69 -5.24
CA GLU A 592 -2.78 -1.65 -6.12
C GLU A 592 -1.67 -0.73 -5.56
N ALA A 593 -2.04 0.49 -5.17
CA ALA A 593 -1.11 1.51 -4.64
C ALA A 593 -0.51 1.12 -3.29
N LEU A 594 -1.30 0.49 -2.41
CA LEU A 594 -0.87 0.05 -1.08
C LEU A 594 -0.23 -1.34 -1.11
N GLY A 595 -0.22 -2.01 -2.26
CA GLY A 595 0.36 -3.34 -2.38
C GLY A 595 -0.43 -4.46 -1.72
N ARG A 596 -1.74 -4.29 -1.61
CA ARG A 596 -2.67 -5.23 -0.97
C ARG A 596 -3.36 -6.12 -2.00
N THR A 597 -2.62 -6.56 -3.00
CA THR A 597 -3.10 -7.54 -3.99
C THR A 597 -3.03 -8.94 -3.35
N ASP A 598 -4.14 -9.68 -3.38
CA ASP A 598 -4.24 -11.03 -2.81
C ASP A 598 -5.16 -11.94 -3.65
N ASP A 599 -5.31 -13.19 -3.20
CA ASP A 599 -6.13 -14.24 -3.80
C ASP A 599 -7.54 -14.37 -3.18
N LYS A 600 -7.86 -13.58 -2.14
CA LYS A 600 -9.10 -13.68 -1.35
C LYS A 600 -10.12 -12.59 -1.66
N ASN A 601 -9.89 -11.85 -2.75
CA ASN A 601 -10.77 -10.78 -3.19
C ASN A 601 -11.58 -11.17 -4.43
N PRO A 602 -12.72 -10.52 -4.70
CA PRO A 602 -13.53 -10.80 -5.90
C PRO A 602 -12.79 -10.55 -7.23
N TYR A 603 -11.68 -9.79 -7.18
CA TYR A 603 -10.85 -9.48 -8.33
C TYR A 603 -9.40 -9.78 -7.99
N VAL A 604 -8.64 -10.21 -8.99
CA VAL A 604 -7.19 -10.46 -8.90
C VAL A 604 -6.45 -9.54 -9.85
N TYR A 605 -5.22 -9.17 -9.46
CA TYR A 605 -4.37 -8.33 -10.28
C TYR A 605 -3.31 -9.17 -11.00
N LEU A 606 -3.32 -9.13 -12.33
CA LEU A 606 -2.41 -9.90 -13.18
C LEU A 606 -1.36 -9.00 -13.85
N SER A 607 -0.15 -9.50 -13.99
CA SER A 607 1.00 -8.79 -14.58
C SER A 607 1.93 -9.72 -15.36
N ASP A 608 3.05 -9.20 -15.86
CA ASP A 608 4.03 -9.92 -16.68
C ASP A 608 4.40 -11.31 -16.13
N GLY A 609 4.51 -12.32 -16.99
CA GLY A 609 4.93 -13.67 -16.59
C GLY A 609 6.30 -13.70 -15.93
N GLY A 610 7.21 -12.83 -16.35
CA GLY A 610 8.55 -12.66 -15.79
C GLY A 610 8.57 -12.13 -14.35
N HIS A 611 7.47 -11.57 -13.83
CA HIS A 611 7.38 -11.21 -12.40
C HIS A 611 7.30 -12.44 -11.48
N PHE A 612 7.04 -13.62 -12.03
CA PHE A 612 7.14 -14.91 -11.35
C PHE A 612 8.19 -15.81 -12.01
N GLU A 613 7.98 -16.21 -13.26
CA GLU A 613 8.85 -17.12 -14.02
C GLU A 613 8.71 -16.89 -15.54
N ASN A 614 9.81 -16.55 -16.21
CA ASN A 614 9.77 -15.98 -17.56
C ASN A 614 9.70 -17.01 -18.71
N PHE A 615 10.03 -18.28 -18.49
CA PHE A 615 10.04 -19.32 -19.54
C PHE A 615 8.73 -20.08 -19.68
N GLY A 616 7.90 -20.10 -18.64
CA GLY A 616 6.78 -21.04 -18.53
C GLY A 616 7.24 -22.48 -18.22
N LEU A 617 8.52 -22.69 -17.88
CA LEU A 617 9.08 -23.98 -17.51
C LEU A 617 8.39 -24.53 -16.26
N TYR A 618 8.11 -23.66 -15.28
CA TYR A 618 7.45 -24.02 -14.03
C TYR A 618 6.13 -24.75 -14.28
N GLU A 619 5.30 -24.19 -15.17
CA GLU A 619 4.00 -24.74 -15.52
C GLU A 619 4.09 -26.03 -16.35
N MET A 620 5.16 -26.19 -17.16
CA MET A 620 5.40 -27.43 -17.90
C MET A 620 5.82 -28.58 -16.98
N VAL A 621 6.67 -28.32 -15.98
CA VAL A 621 7.05 -29.30 -14.95
C VAL A 621 5.83 -29.66 -14.09
N LEU A 622 5.04 -28.68 -13.67
CA LEU A 622 3.80 -28.92 -12.92
C LEU A 622 2.82 -29.83 -13.68
N ARG A 623 2.75 -29.69 -15.01
CA ARG A 623 1.93 -30.54 -15.90
C ARG A 623 2.58 -31.89 -16.23
N ARG A 624 3.75 -32.19 -15.68
CA ARG A 624 4.51 -33.43 -15.90
C ARG A 624 4.80 -33.68 -17.39
N CYS A 625 5.10 -32.62 -18.13
CA CYS A 625 5.53 -32.75 -19.52
C CYS A 625 6.83 -33.56 -19.59
N ARG A 626 6.81 -34.69 -20.32
CA ARG A 626 7.96 -35.62 -20.41
C ARG A 626 9.16 -35.03 -21.16
N PHE A 627 8.90 -34.17 -22.13
CA PHE A 627 9.91 -33.53 -22.95
C PHE A 627 9.58 -32.06 -23.08
N ILE A 628 10.51 -31.21 -22.66
CA ILE A 628 10.32 -29.76 -22.63
C ILE A 628 11.46 -29.14 -23.43
N VAL A 629 11.10 -28.32 -24.42
CA VAL A 629 12.04 -27.51 -25.18
C VAL A 629 11.84 -26.07 -24.77
N ILE A 630 12.91 -25.44 -24.28
CA ILE A 630 12.90 -24.03 -23.86
C ILE A 630 13.71 -23.24 -24.87
N SER A 631 13.16 -22.12 -25.30
CA SER A 631 13.91 -21.09 -26.03
C SER A 631 14.05 -19.89 -25.10
N ASP A 632 15.27 -19.59 -24.67
CA ASP A 632 15.52 -18.39 -23.88
C ASP A 632 15.47 -17.16 -24.78
N ALA A 633 14.47 -16.30 -24.55
CA ALA A 633 14.31 -15.01 -25.20
C ALA A 633 14.29 -13.87 -24.17
N SER A 634 14.85 -14.11 -22.98
CA SER A 634 15.00 -13.09 -21.96
C SER A 634 16.05 -12.06 -22.37
N THR A 635 15.94 -10.84 -21.83
CA THR A 635 16.95 -9.80 -22.08
C THR A 635 18.10 -10.02 -21.10
N ASP A 636 19.17 -10.66 -21.59
CA ASP A 636 20.36 -10.98 -20.81
C ASP A 636 21.63 -10.59 -21.58
N THR A 637 21.99 -9.31 -21.53
CA THR A 637 23.17 -8.78 -22.24
C THR A 637 24.48 -9.31 -21.66
N GLY A 638 24.48 -9.72 -20.39
CA GLY A 638 25.62 -10.26 -19.67
C GLY A 638 25.75 -11.79 -19.73
N TYR A 639 24.79 -12.49 -20.35
CA TYR A 639 24.72 -13.96 -20.34
C TYR A 639 24.83 -14.54 -18.91
N ALA A 640 24.14 -13.91 -17.95
CA ALA A 640 24.11 -14.30 -16.54
C ALA A 640 23.11 -15.42 -16.23
N TYR A 641 22.13 -15.67 -17.11
CA TYR A 641 21.10 -16.69 -17.01
C TYR A 641 20.27 -16.64 -15.72
N GLU A 642 20.06 -15.44 -15.17
CA GLU A 642 19.36 -15.24 -13.91
C GLU A 642 17.93 -15.83 -13.95
N SER A 643 17.22 -15.62 -15.06
CA SER A 643 15.88 -16.19 -15.26
C SER A 643 15.88 -17.72 -15.14
N LEU A 644 16.91 -18.39 -15.69
CA LEU A 644 17.01 -19.86 -15.68
C LEU A 644 17.36 -20.39 -14.29
N ALA A 645 18.33 -19.75 -13.64
CA ALA A 645 18.68 -20.05 -12.26
C ALA A 645 17.46 -19.88 -11.33
N MET A 646 16.68 -18.82 -11.54
CA MET A 646 15.47 -18.55 -10.77
C MET A 646 14.39 -19.63 -11.01
N ALA A 647 14.11 -19.99 -12.27
CA ALA A 647 13.12 -21.01 -12.61
C ALA A 647 13.47 -22.38 -11.97
N ILE A 648 14.73 -22.82 -12.10
CA ILE A 648 15.21 -24.07 -11.50
C ILE A 648 15.09 -24.03 -9.98
N ARG A 649 15.49 -22.91 -9.36
CA ARG A 649 15.38 -22.73 -7.90
C ARG A 649 13.93 -22.81 -7.44
N GLN A 650 13.01 -22.14 -8.13
CA GLN A 650 11.59 -22.15 -7.79
C GLN A 650 10.98 -23.55 -7.93
N ILE A 651 11.25 -24.24 -9.04
CA ILE A 651 10.78 -25.63 -9.27
C ILE A 651 11.29 -26.57 -8.18
N ARG A 652 12.57 -26.45 -7.81
CA ARG A 652 13.16 -27.27 -6.75
C ARG A 652 12.54 -27.01 -5.39
N VAL A 653 12.30 -25.75 -5.04
CA VAL A 653 11.73 -25.37 -3.74
C VAL A 653 10.26 -25.77 -3.65
N ASP A 654 9.49 -25.59 -4.71
CA ASP A 654 8.04 -25.74 -4.66
C ASP A 654 7.59 -27.18 -4.95
N PHE A 655 8.25 -27.88 -5.87
CA PHE A 655 7.88 -29.23 -6.28
C PHE A 655 8.84 -30.30 -5.78
N GLY A 656 10.00 -29.92 -5.21
CA GLY A 656 11.04 -30.88 -4.83
C GLY A 656 11.70 -31.56 -6.03
N VAL A 657 11.52 -31.03 -7.25
CA VAL A 657 12.02 -31.60 -8.50
C VAL A 657 13.37 -30.96 -8.84
N PRO A 658 14.49 -31.70 -8.77
CA PRO A 658 15.78 -31.18 -9.20
C PRO A 658 15.87 -31.16 -10.73
N ILE A 659 16.47 -30.12 -11.30
CA ILE A 659 16.82 -30.09 -12.73
C ILE A 659 18.33 -30.08 -12.82
N ASP A 660 18.90 -31.18 -13.30
CA ASP A 660 20.35 -31.36 -13.42
C ASP A 660 20.76 -31.17 -14.87
N MET A 661 21.62 -30.18 -15.14
CA MET A 661 21.97 -29.76 -16.50
C MET A 661 23.42 -30.09 -16.82
N SER A 662 23.66 -30.55 -18.05
CA SER A 662 25.02 -30.68 -18.58
C SER A 662 25.75 -29.33 -18.61
N VAL A 663 27.08 -29.35 -18.50
CA VAL A 663 27.91 -28.14 -18.52
C VAL A 663 27.62 -27.31 -19.77
N MET A 664 27.21 -26.07 -19.51
CA MET A 664 27.01 -25.04 -20.52
C MET A 664 28.27 -24.20 -20.69
N LYS A 665 28.68 -23.93 -21.93
CA LYS A 665 29.79 -23.02 -22.25
C LYS A 665 29.28 -21.97 -23.22
N PHE A 666 29.31 -20.71 -22.81
CA PHE A 666 28.90 -19.57 -23.62
C PHE A 666 29.90 -18.44 -23.49
N GLY A 667 29.86 -17.51 -24.43
CA GLY A 667 30.59 -16.26 -24.35
C GLY A 667 30.05 -15.25 -25.35
N ASN A 668 30.40 -13.99 -25.13
CA ASN A 668 29.86 -12.83 -25.86
C ASN A 668 30.24 -12.82 -27.35
N HIS A 669 31.19 -13.66 -27.74
CA HIS A 669 31.63 -13.84 -29.12
C HIS A 669 31.41 -15.29 -29.57
N PRO A 670 30.99 -15.51 -30.83
CA PRO A 670 30.88 -16.86 -31.38
C PRO A 670 32.23 -17.60 -31.31
N CYS A 671 32.31 -18.61 -30.45
CA CYS A 671 33.45 -19.52 -30.35
C CYS A 671 32.99 -20.95 -30.71
N PRO A 672 33.78 -21.73 -31.47
CA PRO A 672 33.47 -23.13 -31.75
C PRO A 672 33.31 -24.00 -30.49
N ASP A 673 33.92 -23.60 -29.38
CA ASP A 673 33.83 -24.31 -28.09
C ASP A 673 32.59 -23.92 -27.26
N HIS A 674 31.78 -22.96 -27.72
CA HIS A 674 30.52 -22.59 -27.07
C HIS A 674 29.39 -23.50 -27.52
N ASN A 675 28.63 -24.02 -26.56
CA ASN A 675 27.39 -24.76 -26.80
C ASN A 675 26.20 -23.88 -26.45
N TYR A 676 25.47 -23.43 -27.48
CA TYR A 676 24.30 -22.56 -27.32
C TYR A 676 23.02 -23.30 -26.88
N CYS A 677 23.16 -24.53 -26.41
CA CYS A 677 22.07 -25.37 -25.92
C CYS A 677 22.58 -26.30 -24.81
N ALA A 678 21.67 -26.73 -23.95
CA ALA A 678 21.96 -27.69 -22.89
C ALA A 678 20.85 -28.73 -22.78
N LEU A 679 21.23 -29.91 -22.33
CA LEU A 679 20.30 -30.96 -21.98
C LEU A 679 20.20 -31.05 -20.46
N GLY A 680 18.98 -30.92 -19.95
CA GLY A 680 18.66 -31.09 -18.55
C GLY A 680 17.85 -32.36 -18.31
N LEU A 681 18.11 -33.03 -17.18
CA LEU A 681 17.29 -34.10 -16.65
C LEU A 681 16.42 -33.55 -15.51
N ILE A 682 15.11 -33.79 -15.59
CA ILE A 682 14.08 -33.36 -14.63
C ILE A 682 13.70 -34.53 -13.73
#